data_AF-A0A4U3CGN7-F1
#
_entry.id   AF-A0A4U3CGN7-F1
#
_cell.length_a   1.000
_cell.length_b   1.000
_cell.length_c   1.000
_cell.angle_alpha   90.00
_cell.angle_beta   90.00
_cell.angle_gamma   90.00
#
_symmetry.space_group_name_H-M   'P 1'
#
loop_
_entity.id
_entity.type
_entity.pdbx_description
1 polymer ?
#
loop_
_entity_poly.entity_id
_entity_poly.type
_entity_poly.pdbx_seq_one_letter_code
_entity_poly.pdbx_strand_id
1 'polypeptide(L)'
;MTTVRGWDAWGTTGRARRVPDDLLDTEGGGVHSALVPPGTLHQRVTAALANWRLDDAEQLLSGVDGEPSPYEASEPDPAGGAPDLGRAWADTLRAELLVRRLRVAGFTLVGEPVSTSGAEAEPALDLHAGVAGLIDGHGSTEQPGADHRSESASRAALAIALVRSAKAAFDATDDDLQRAAGLARHARIELLSRRIDAAMDEAVEAASLLDPALPPSRLLVDTLGTLAGVLADLELMPLALDFQRRAHEAARAAAAEPDALQPADGDPDVLVAGAATRLGELCAELGEGLLDDGSPDAAGPHFAEARALAEEALQLLPPDSPGLVAAQIVHGWALVGLGEHTAAIGQLRAAVRITSAVDDRTQRAAAQLALGRALRRQGDFSGADEHLVSTLHLATEHGLPRLRRAALRELCTLHAELDDAGRALPYLQTYLADELDRVDERRTRWVELFGRRKSLLETERAAGQLRRQAYEDPLTHLPNRRYAEARLDGLLAGGGVPALAVVDVDRFKSINDAIGHPGGDAVLRAVAELLIAGVRDSDEVCRWAGDEFVVLLPDTTAEQAERALERTRSKVAGYDWASLGLDQPVTISVGIASAARGDDRRTLFAAADGVLYDAKRSGRNRVIRLSGVTQKRAAPEERGDGTSREDDGFAPLLATAPAAAPSSPAEPPLGVDRPDEPLLGPLPPAPVPAVRAAAVEPEVVWATGRTTEQVLALVRAARSAHPERPVLVLRAGADTLVALAGEHEGCTTVDAAAKAAAVGPLPQPVGQVDVLCAAAPDAGVAAETAFVVRVTGSRAVRHDDVAGPALRALLADPAVLGAADCLVVVAGLDAGVTAAVAEATDVPVVAVPTSAGQPQSLGGLGALMTVLNSTVPGVAVSTIDSGYSAGVLAARIARRSAR
;
A
#
# COMPACT_ATOMS: atom_id res chain seq x y z
N MET A 1 10.28 7.90 -50.40
CA MET A 1 10.29 9.23 -51.05
C MET A 1 9.38 10.13 -50.24
N THR A 2 10.00 11.06 -49.53
CA THR A 2 9.46 12.31 -48.93
C THR A 2 8.05 12.28 -48.31
N THR A 3 8.03 12.03 -47.00
CA THR A 3 7.03 12.49 -46.04
C THR A 3 7.06 14.02 -45.92
N VAL A 4 5.95 14.68 -46.25
CA VAL A 4 5.77 16.12 -46.02
C VAL A 4 5.06 16.31 -44.69
N ARG A 5 5.70 17.10 -43.82
CA ARG A 5 5.18 17.61 -42.54
C ARG A 5 3.95 18.48 -42.78
N GLY A 6 2.94 18.34 -41.92
CA GLY A 6 1.75 19.17 -41.90
C GLY A 6 1.52 19.76 -40.51
N TRP A 7 2.44 20.59 -40.05
CA TRP A 7 2.21 21.61 -39.02
C TRP A 7 2.57 22.92 -39.70
N ASP A 8 1.57 23.62 -40.22
CA ASP A 8 1.60 25.06 -40.53
C ASP A 8 0.21 25.50 -41.01
N ALA A 9 -0.19 26.69 -40.58
CA ALA A 9 -1.40 27.45 -40.94
C ALA A 9 -2.67 27.24 -40.10
N TRP A 10 -2.65 27.76 -38.85
CA TRP A 10 -3.85 28.43 -38.30
C TRP A 10 -3.49 29.88 -37.97
N GLY A 11 -3.65 30.73 -38.99
CA GLY A 11 -3.67 32.17 -38.81
C GLY A 11 -4.91 32.60 -38.03
N THR A 12 -4.73 33.70 -37.32
CA THR A 12 -5.76 34.54 -36.69
C THR A 12 -6.98 34.73 -37.60
N THR A 13 -8.08 33.99 -37.34
CA THR A 13 -9.47 34.40 -37.62
C THR A 13 -10.48 33.37 -37.08
N GLY A 14 -11.20 33.77 -36.02
CA GLY A 14 -12.56 33.38 -35.64
C GLY A 14 -13.12 31.99 -35.98
N ARG A 15 -13.01 31.05 -35.03
CA ARG A 15 -14.14 30.37 -34.34
C ARG A 15 -13.55 29.35 -33.36
N ALA A 16 -13.48 29.72 -32.09
CA ALA A 16 -13.38 28.73 -31.02
C ALA A 16 -14.54 27.74 -31.19
N ARG A 17 -14.22 26.47 -31.46
CA ARG A 17 -15.22 25.40 -31.39
C ARG A 17 -15.57 25.25 -29.91
N ARG A 18 -16.65 25.92 -29.49
CA ARG A 18 -17.31 25.65 -28.21
C ARG A 18 -17.54 24.14 -28.11
N VAL A 19 -17.29 23.61 -26.92
CA VAL A 19 -17.84 22.32 -26.50
C VAL A 19 -19.35 22.34 -26.86
N PRO A 20 -19.88 21.35 -27.57
CA PRO A 20 -21.31 21.28 -27.88
C PRO A 20 -22.14 21.49 -26.61
N ASP A 21 -23.24 22.26 -26.67
CA ASP A 21 -24.09 22.52 -25.48
C ASP A 21 -24.67 21.21 -24.89
N ASP A 22 -24.72 20.15 -25.69
CA ASP A 22 -25.14 18.79 -25.30
C ASP A 22 -24.13 18.07 -24.37
N LEU A 23 -22.98 18.69 -24.07
CA LEU A 23 -21.82 18.13 -23.34
C LEU A 23 -21.63 18.74 -21.94
N LEU A 24 -22.49 19.67 -21.54
CA LEU A 24 -22.48 20.30 -20.21
C LEU A 24 -23.68 19.78 -19.42
N ASP A 25 -23.40 19.01 -18.37
CA ASP A 25 -24.42 18.58 -17.42
C ASP A 25 -24.92 19.80 -16.63
N THR A 26 -26.20 20.13 -16.81
CA THR A 26 -27.06 21.08 -16.08
C THR A 26 -27.06 22.57 -16.48
N GLU A 27 -28.28 23.11 -16.55
CA GLU A 27 -28.59 24.54 -16.64
C GLU A 27 -27.94 25.31 -15.47
N GLY A 28 -26.75 25.89 -15.69
CA GLY A 28 -26.17 26.92 -14.83
C GLY A 28 -24.77 26.69 -14.26
N GLY A 29 -24.13 25.53 -14.46
CA GLY A 29 -22.76 25.25 -13.98
C GLY A 29 -21.68 25.45 -15.05
N GLY A 30 -20.57 26.13 -14.72
CA GLY A 30 -19.43 26.32 -15.65
C GLY A 30 -18.72 25.02 -16.04
N VAL A 31 -17.92 25.06 -17.13
CA VAL A 31 -17.21 23.91 -17.75
C VAL A 31 -16.37 23.09 -16.74
N HIS A 32 -15.88 23.71 -15.67
CA HIS A 32 -15.09 23.05 -14.62
C HIS A 32 -15.93 22.14 -13.71
N SER A 33 -17.25 22.37 -13.59
CA SER A 33 -18.14 21.50 -12.81
C SER A 33 -18.28 20.11 -13.42
N ALA A 34 -18.15 19.98 -14.75
CA ALA A 34 -18.22 18.68 -15.45
C ALA A 34 -16.96 17.82 -15.27
N LEU A 35 -15.87 18.41 -14.76
CA LEU A 35 -14.63 17.71 -14.43
C LEU A 35 -14.57 17.23 -12.97
N VAL A 36 -15.44 17.75 -12.11
CA VAL A 36 -15.61 17.24 -10.75
C VAL A 36 -16.34 15.90 -10.85
N PRO A 37 -15.76 14.79 -10.34
CA PRO A 37 -16.44 13.51 -10.26
C PRO A 37 -17.75 13.63 -9.49
N PRO A 38 -18.83 12.96 -9.93
CA PRO A 38 -18.87 11.91 -10.96
C PRO A 38 -19.03 12.38 -12.43
N GLY A 39 -18.79 13.67 -12.74
CA GLY A 39 -19.08 14.30 -14.03
C GLY A 39 -18.66 13.53 -15.29
N THR A 40 -19.50 13.58 -16.33
CA THR A 40 -19.34 12.79 -17.57
C THR A 40 -18.02 13.08 -18.32
N LEU A 41 -17.55 14.34 -18.32
CA LEU A 41 -16.27 14.70 -18.91
C LEU A 41 -15.09 14.09 -18.13
N HIS A 42 -15.15 14.10 -16.79
CA HIS A 42 -14.17 13.43 -15.93
C HIS A 42 -14.01 11.95 -16.29
N GLN A 43 -15.13 11.24 -16.44
CA GLN A 43 -15.13 9.81 -16.76
C GLN A 43 -14.48 9.53 -18.12
N ARG A 44 -14.80 10.34 -19.14
CA ARG A 44 -14.24 10.19 -20.49
C ARG A 44 -12.73 10.44 -20.52
N VAL A 45 -12.25 11.49 -19.84
CA VAL A 45 -10.81 11.76 -19.74
C VAL A 45 -10.11 10.63 -19.00
N THR A 46 -10.68 10.17 -17.89
CA THR A 46 -10.13 9.05 -17.11
C THR A 46 -10.05 7.76 -17.94
N ALA A 47 -11.07 7.45 -18.72
CA ALA A 47 -11.07 6.29 -19.62
C ALA A 47 -10.01 6.42 -20.73
N ALA A 48 -9.84 7.61 -21.31
CA ALA A 48 -8.79 7.87 -22.31
C ALA A 48 -7.39 7.71 -21.72
N LEU A 49 -7.15 8.27 -20.53
CA LEU A 49 -5.88 8.12 -19.79
C LEU A 49 -5.59 6.66 -19.45
N ALA A 50 -6.56 5.93 -18.89
CA ALA A 50 -6.43 4.52 -18.55
C ALA A 50 -6.06 3.64 -19.76
N ASN A 51 -6.59 3.98 -20.94
CA ASN A 51 -6.33 3.29 -22.21
C ASN A 51 -5.14 3.85 -23.00
N TRP A 52 -4.34 4.75 -22.41
CA TRP A 52 -3.19 5.38 -23.06
C TRP A 52 -3.52 6.12 -24.37
N ARG A 53 -4.77 6.55 -24.54
CA ARG A 53 -5.20 7.42 -25.65
C ARG A 53 -4.92 8.88 -25.30
N LEU A 54 -3.62 9.20 -25.24
CA LEU A 54 -3.15 10.50 -24.72
C LEU A 54 -3.61 11.68 -25.59
N ASP A 55 -3.69 11.50 -26.91
CA ASP A 55 -4.20 12.52 -27.83
C ASP A 55 -5.70 12.79 -27.60
N ASP A 56 -6.51 11.74 -27.40
CA ASP A 56 -7.94 11.87 -27.07
C ASP A 56 -8.13 12.60 -25.73
N ALA A 57 -7.35 12.23 -24.71
CA ALA A 57 -7.39 12.87 -23.40
C ALA A 57 -7.02 14.37 -23.48
N GLU A 58 -5.99 14.70 -24.26
CA GLU A 58 -5.57 16.08 -24.52
C GLU A 58 -6.66 16.88 -25.24
N GLN A 59 -7.28 16.29 -26.26
CA GLN A 59 -8.38 16.92 -26.98
C GLN A 59 -9.58 17.19 -26.06
N LEU A 60 -9.94 16.23 -25.20
CA LEU A 60 -11.03 16.41 -24.23
C LEU A 60 -10.73 17.52 -23.21
N LEU A 61 -9.48 17.65 -22.76
CA LEU A 61 -9.06 18.68 -21.81
C LEU A 61 -8.91 20.07 -22.46
N SER A 62 -8.57 20.15 -23.75
CA SER A 62 -8.41 21.43 -24.49
C SER A 62 -9.69 22.28 -24.57
N GLY A 63 -10.87 21.66 -24.44
CA GLY A 63 -12.16 22.36 -24.43
C GLY A 63 -12.43 23.17 -23.15
N VAL A 64 -11.58 23.00 -22.14
CA VAL A 64 -11.69 23.59 -20.80
C VAL A 64 -10.91 24.91 -20.69
N ASP A 65 -9.99 25.18 -21.64
CA ASP A 65 -9.00 26.28 -21.65
C ASP A 65 -9.55 27.67 -22.00
N GLY A 66 -10.80 27.97 -21.62
CA GLY A 66 -11.39 29.31 -21.82
C GLY A 66 -10.91 30.38 -20.83
N GLU A 67 -10.27 29.98 -19.72
CA GLU A 67 -9.76 30.90 -18.68
C GLU A 67 -8.24 30.74 -18.50
N PRO A 68 -7.50 31.84 -18.30
CA PRO A 68 -6.04 31.85 -18.32
C PRO A 68 -5.41 31.08 -17.15
N SER A 69 -4.31 30.39 -17.46
CA SER A 69 -3.40 29.73 -16.53
C SER A 69 -2.74 30.75 -15.57
N PRO A 70 -2.61 30.47 -14.26
CA PRO A 70 -2.18 31.44 -13.25
C PRO A 70 -0.65 31.65 -13.20
N TYR A 71 0.09 31.25 -14.23
CA TYR A 71 1.50 31.63 -14.36
C TYR A 71 1.70 33.10 -14.74
N GLU A 72 0.62 33.81 -15.10
CA GLU A 72 0.57 35.26 -14.93
C GLU A 72 0.27 35.56 -13.45
N ALA A 73 1.31 35.97 -12.73
CA ALA A 73 1.29 36.31 -11.31
C ALA A 73 0.03 37.09 -10.90
N SER A 74 -0.95 36.37 -10.35
CA SER A 74 -2.08 36.98 -9.65
C SER A 74 -1.74 36.94 -8.17
N GLU A 75 -1.62 38.12 -7.57
CA GLU A 75 -1.53 38.27 -6.11
C GLU A 75 -2.66 37.48 -5.44
N PRO A 76 -2.45 36.94 -4.22
CA PRO A 76 -3.49 36.25 -3.48
C PRO A 76 -4.72 37.17 -3.35
N ASP A 77 -5.86 36.69 -3.83
CA ASP A 77 -7.13 37.41 -3.71
C ASP A 77 -7.40 37.70 -2.21
N PRO A 78 -7.48 38.98 -1.80
CA PRO A 78 -7.66 39.34 -0.40
C PRO A 78 -9.08 39.07 0.12
N ALA A 79 -9.98 38.55 -0.73
CA ALA A 79 -11.28 38.03 -0.33
C ALA A 79 -11.27 36.50 -0.42
N GLY A 80 -11.29 35.80 0.71
CA GLY A 80 -11.26 34.33 0.79
C GLY A 80 -12.41 33.65 0.04
N GLY A 81 -12.22 33.42 -1.26
CA GLY A 81 -13.05 32.55 -2.08
C GLY A 81 -12.76 31.09 -1.78
N ALA A 82 -13.81 30.26 -1.75
CA ALA A 82 -13.70 28.83 -1.57
C ALA A 82 -12.79 28.20 -2.66
N PRO A 83 -12.02 27.13 -2.35
CA PRO A 83 -11.20 26.44 -3.34
C PRO A 83 -12.04 25.95 -4.53
N ASP A 84 -11.62 26.28 -5.75
CA ASP A 84 -12.28 25.79 -6.98
C ASP A 84 -11.92 24.32 -7.23
N LEU A 85 -12.78 23.42 -6.75
CA LEU A 85 -12.66 21.98 -6.89
C LEU A 85 -12.63 21.53 -8.36
N GLY A 86 -13.33 22.23 -9.26
CA GLY A 86 -13.34 21.92 -10.68
C GLY A 86 -11.98 22.14 -11.32
N ARG A 87 -11.29 23.21 -10.93
CA ARG A 87 -9.91 23.48 -11.31
C ARG A 87 -8.93 22.46 -10.73
N ALA A 88 -9.09 22.07 -9.47
CA ALA A 88 -8.24 21.04 -8.84
C ALA A 88 -8.29 19.70 -9.60
N TRP A 89 -9.48 19.29 -10.03
CA TRP A 89 -9.66 18.09 -10.84
C TRP A 89 -9.09 18.23 -12.26
N ALA A 90 -9.24 19.39 -12.90
CA ALA A 90 -8.63 19.68 -14.19
C ALA A 90 -7.10 19.59 -14.13
N ASP A 91 -6.49 20.21 -13.12
CA ASP A 91 -5.04 20.19 -12.87
C ASP A 91 -4.55 18.75 -12.63
N THR A 92 -5.28 17.96 -11.84
CA THR A 92 -4.95 16.56 -11.57
C THR A 92 -4.95 15.70 -12.83
N LEU A 93 -6.00 15.80 -13.66
CA LEU A 93 -6.10 15.04 -14.91
C LEU A 93 -5.02 15.45 -15.92
N ARG A 94 -4.70 16.74 -15.99
CA ARG A 94 -3.64 17.26 -16.85
C ARG A 94 -2.25 16.83 -16.37
N ALA A 95 -2.01 16.82 -15.06
CA ALA A 95 -0.78 16.28 -14.50
C ALA A 95 -0.59 14.80 -14.88
N GLU A 96 -1.63 13.99 -14.73
CA GLU A 96 -1.59 12.56 -15.12
C GLU A 96 -1.28 12.39 -16.62
N LEU A 97 -1.91 13.19 -17.49
CA LEU A 97 -1.62 13.19 -18.94
C LEU A 97 -0.14 13.48 -19.23
N LEU A 98 0.41 14.52 -18.60
CA LEU A 98 1.82 14.92 -18.78
C LEU A 98 2.78 13.84 -18.28
N VAL A 99 2.50 13.22 -17.13
CA VAL A 99 3.31 12.11 -16.59
C VAL A 99 3.32 10.93 -17.54
N ARG A 100 2.16 10.56 -18.11
CA ARG A 100 2.08 9.47 -19.10
C ARG A 100 2.85 9.82 -20.38
N ARG A 101 2.78 11.07 -20.86
CA ARG A 101 3.60 11.54 -22.01
C ARG A 101 5.10 11.46 -21.73
N LEU A 102 5.54 11.88 -20.54
CA LEU A 102 6.94 11.77 -20.11
C LEU A 102 7.42 10.34 -20.14
N ARG A 103 6.57 9.41 -19.69
CA ARG A 103 6.89 7.98 -19.68
C ARG A 103 7.03 7.41 -21.09
N VAL A 104 6.17 7.82 -22.04
CA VAL A 104 6.32 7.48 -23.47
C VAL A 104 7.64 8.07 -24.02
N ALA A 105 8.05 9.24 -23.56
CA ALA A 105 9.32 9.86 -23.92
C ALA A 105 10.54 9.25 -23.19
N GLY A 106 10.33 8.26 -22.31
CA GLY A 106 11.41 7.58 -21.59
C GLY A 106 11.87 8.27 -20.30
N PHE A 107 11.09 9.19 -19.73
CA PHE A 107 11.42 9.94 -18.51
C PHE A 107 10.35 9.82 -17.41
N THR A 108 10.76 10.03 -16.16
CA THR A 108 9.86 10.21 -15.00
C THR A 108 9.58 11.70 -14.76
N LEU A 109 8.67 12.00 -13.83
CA LEU A 109 8.33 13.37 -13.45
C LEU A 109 9.48 14.11 -12.73
N VAL A 110 10.47 13.39 -12.17
CA VAL A 110 11.70 13.99 -11.61
C VAL A 110 12.78 14.15 -12.69
N GLY A 111 12.49 13.78 -13.93
CA GLY A 111 13.42 13.90 -15.05
C GLY A 111 14.41 12.74 -15.16
N GLU A 112 14.28 11.68 -14.35
CA GLU A 112 15.13 10.50 -14.47
C GLU A 112 14.73 9.64 -15.68
N PRO A 113 15.68 9.01 -16.39
CA PRO A 113 15.36 8.06 -17.45
C PRO A 113 14.64 6.82 -16.87
N VAL A 114 13.68 6.28 -17.62
CA VAL A 114 12.92 5.08 -17.23
C VAL A 114 13.79 3.82 -17.25
N SER A 115 14.86 3.79 -18.03
CA SER A 115 15.81 2.67 -18.14
C SER A 115 17.18 3.07 -17.57
N THR A 116 17.60 2.40 -16.48
CA THR A 116 18.88 2.66 -15.80
C THR A 116 19.94 1.58 -16.09
N SER A 117 19.57 0.47 -16.73
CA SER A 117 20.46 -0.68 -16.96
C SER A 117 21.01 -0.70 -18.39
N GLY A 118 22.20 -0.14 -18.59
CA GLY A 118 22.95 -0.21 -19.85
C GLY A 118 24.19 0.68 -19.85
N ALA A 119 25.16 0.39 -20.72
CA ALA A 119 26.37 1.21 -20.91
C ALA A 119 26.09 2.61 -21.52
N GLU A 120 24.84 2.90 -21.87
CA GLU A 120 24.34 4.17 -22.43
C GLU A 120 23.13 4.68 -21.61
N ALA A 121 23.29 4.87 -20.29
CA ALA A 121 22.24 5.52 -19.49
C ALA A 121 22.11 6.99 -19.91
N GLU A 122 20.93 7.40 -20.38
CA GLU A 122 20.68 8.79 -20.72
C GLU A 122 20.76 9.69 -19.47
N PRO A 123 21.28 10.93 -19.57
CA PRO A 123 21.31 11.85 -18.44
C PRO A 123 19.90 12.26 -18.02
N ALA A 124 19.72 12.71 -16.78
CA ALA A 124 18.45 13.26 -16.31
C ALA A 124 18.08 14.57 -17.04
N LEU A 125 16.79 14.91 -17.06
CA LEU A 125 16.28 16.18 -17.60
C LEU A 125 16.66 17.35 -16.67
N ASP A 126 17.05 18.48 -17.25
CA ASP A 126 17.24 19.73 -16.50
C ASP A 126 15.89 20.42 -16.26
N LEU A 127 15.30 20.13 -15.09
CA LEU A 127 14.02 20.71 -14.70
C LEU A 127 14.08 22.25 -14.54
N HIS A 128 15.25 22.83 -14.25
CA HIS A 128 15.37 24.29 -14.12
C HIS A 128 15.24 25.00 -15.47
N ALA A 129 15.80 24.41 -16.53
CA ALA A 129 15.61 24.90 -17.89
C ALA A 129 14.13 24.86 -18.31
N GLY A 130 13.41 23.80 -17.93
CA GLY A 130 11.97 23.68 -18.17
C GLY A 130 11.13 24.74 -17.45
N VAL A 131 11.49 25.07 -16.20
CA VAL A 131 10.84 26.14 -15.42
C VAL A 131 11.08 27.51 -16.06
N ALA A 132 12.30 27.79 -16.54
CA ALA A 132 12.60 29.04 -17.23
C ALA A 132 11.75 29.22 -18.50
N GLY A 133 11.57 28.14 -19.29
CA GLY A 133 10.70 28.14 -20.47
C GLY A 133 9.22 28.41 -20.16
N LEU A 134 8.73 28.01 -18.97
CA LEU A 134 7.38 28.33 -18.50
C LEU A 134 7.24 29.81 -18.06
N ILE A 135 8.27 30.37 -17.43
CA ILE A 135 8.28 31.76 -16.93
C ILE A 135 8.35 32.77 -18.08
N ASP A 136 9.12 32.46 -19.12
CA ASP A 136 9.39 33.42 -20.19
C ASP A 136 8.20 33.60 -21.16
N GLY A 137 7.11 32.82 -21.04
CA GLY A 137 5.87 32.99 -21.83
C GLY A 137 6.02 32.81 -23.34
N HIS A 138 7.21 32.46 -23.83
CA HIS A 138 7.47 32.18 -25.23
C HIS A 138 7.21 30.70 -25.48
N GLY A 139 6.00 30.38 -25.94
CA GLY A 139 5.84 29.25 -26.84
C GLY A 139 6.87 29.43 -27.94
N SER A 140 7.86 28.54 -27.98
CA SER A 140 9.06 28.64 -28.79
C SER A 140 8.72 29.04 -30.23
N THR A 141 8.97 30.30 -30.58
CA THR A 141 9.06 30.71 -31.99
C THR A 141 10.22 29.96 -32.62
N GLU A 142 9.86 29.01 -33.48
CA GLU A 142 10.60 28.55 -34.66
C GLU A 142 12.13 28.71 -34.60
N GLN A 143 12.79 27.85 -33.84
CA GLN A 143 14.13 27.40 -34.18
C GLN A 143 14.05 25.94 -34.65
N PRO A 144 14.38 25.64 -35.92
CA PRO A 144 14.36 24.29 -36.42
C PRO A 144 15.50 23.51 -35.76
N GLY A 145 15.16 22.80 -34.68
CA GLY A 145 16.11 22.10 -33.81
C GLY A 145 15.86 22.25 -32.30
N ALA A 146 14.71 22.81 -31.86
CA ALA A 146 14.35 22.83 -30.44
C ALA A 146 14.38 21.41 -29.85
N ASP A 147 15.22 21.23 -28.83
CA ASP A 147 15.62 19.94 -28.25
C ASP A 147 14.43 19.26 -27.55
N HIS A 148 14.03 18.06 -28.00
CA HIS A 148 12.92 17.26 -27.42
C HIS A 148 13.06 17.05 -25.90
N ARG A 149 14.29 17.15 -25.37
CA ARG A 149 14.58 17.10 -23.94
C ARG A 149 14.12 18.35 -23.18
N SER A 150 14.23 19.53 -23.78
CA SER A 150 13.75 20.79 -23.20
C SER A 150 12.22 20.77 -23.07
N GLU A 151 11.53 20.28 -24.11
CA GLU A 151 10.06 20.09 -24.08
C GLU A 151 9.64 19.11 -22.97
N SER A 152 10.38 18.00 -22.81
CA SER A 152 10.12 17.04 -21.73
C SER A 152 10.40 17.65 -20.34
N ALA A 153 11.44 18.46 -20.19
CA ALA A 153 11.71 19.16 -18.93
C ALA A 153 10.58 20.15 -18.57
N SER A 154 10.06 20.91 -19.55
CA SER A 154 8.92 21.82 -19.34
C SER A 154 7.65 21.06 -18.96
N ARG A 155 7.37 19.92 -19.60
CA ARG A 155 6.24 19.04 -19.23
C ARG A 155 6.35 18.52 -17.81
N ALA A 156 7.54 18.11 -17.38
CA ALA A 156 7.80 17.64 -16.01
C ALA A 156 7.60 18.75 -14.98
N ALA A 157 8.14 19.94 -15.23
CA ALA A 157 7.95 21.12 -14.37
C ALA A 157 6.48 21.52 -14.24
N LEU A 158 5.74 21.53 -15.35
CA LEU A 158 4.31 21.83 -15.35
C LEU A 158 3.51 20.77 -14.56
N ALA A 159 3.78 19.49 -14.77
CA ALA A 159 3.10 18.41 -14.05
C ALA A 159 3.29 18.52 -12.52
N ILE A 160 4.53 18.79 -12.06
CA ILE A 160 4.82 19.00 -10.63
C ILE A 160 3.97 20.12 -10.04
N ALA A 161 3.87 21.24 -10.75
CA ALA A 161 3.15 22.40 -10.27
C ALA A 161 1.64 22.18 -10.25
N LEU A 162 1.08 21.49 -11.25
CA LEU A 162 -0.33 21.12 -11.30
C LEU A 162 -0.70 20.18 -10.14
N VAL A 163 0.11 19.16 -9.85
CA VAL A 163 -0.12 18.28 -8.68
C VAL A 163 -0.11 19.09 -7.38
N ARG A 164 0.86 19.99 -7.21
CA ARG A 164 0.97 20.84 -6.00
C ARG A 164 -0.25 21.76 -5.84
N SER A 165 -0.67 22.41 -6.93
CA SER A 165 -1.85 23.28 -6.98
C SER A 165 -3.10 22.51 -6.59
N ALA A 166 -3.35 21.37 -7.26
CA ALA A 166 -4.50 20.52 -6.99
C ALA A 166 -4.52 20.00 -5.55
N LYS A 167 -3.36 19.57 -5.02
CA LYS A 167 -3.26 19.05 -3.64
C LYS A 167 -3.64 20.11 -2.61
N ALA A 168 -3.12 21.33 -2.76
CA ALA A 168 -3.49 22.44 -1.87
C ALA A 168 -4.99 22.77 -1.92
N ALA A 169 -5.62 22.65 -3.10
CA ALA A 169 -7.07 22.84 -3.24
C ALA A 169 -7.89 21.71 -2.59
N PHE A 170 -7.45 20.45 -2.72
CA PHE A 170 -8.08 19.33 -2.02
C PHE A 170 -7.90 19.38 -0.51
N ASP A 171 -6.73 19.80 -0.01
CA ASP A 171 -6.49 19.93 1.43
C ASP A 171 -7.30 21.08 2.07
N ALA A 172 -7.73 22.04 1.25
CA ALA A 172 -8.57 23.15 1.68
C ALA A 172 -10.08 22.84 1.65
N THR A 173 -10.50 21.66 1.15
CA THR A 173 -11.92 21.26 1.14
C THR A 173 -12.31 20.59 2.46
N ASP A 174 -13.56 20.81 2.89
CA ASP A 174 -14.16 20.12 4.05
C ASP A 174 -14.81 18.76 3.66
N ASP A 175 -14.77 18.39 2.38
CA ASP A 175 -15.32 17.12 1.88
C ASP A 175 -14.25 16.01 1.86
N ASP A 176 -14.27 15.16 2.88
CA ASP A 176 -13.35 14.03 3.04
C ASP A 176 -13.35 13.07 1.84
N LEU A 177 -14.49 12.88 1.16
CA LEU A 177 -14.58 11.98 0.01
C LEU A 177 -13.89 12.58 -1.21
N GLN A 178 -14.09 13.88 -1.47
CA GLN A 178 -13.39 14.60 -2.55
C GLN A 178 -11.88 14.65 -2.29
N ARG A 179 -11.47 14.88 -1.05
CA ARG A 179 -10.06 14.85 -0.66
C ARG A 179 -9.46 13.46 -0.84
N ALA A 180 -10.14 12.40 -0.39
CA ALA A 180 -9.72 11.03 -0.60
C ALA A 180 -9.59 10.66 -2.09
N ALA A 181 -10.52 11.11 -2.92
CA ALA A 181 -10.51 10.90 -4.36
C ALA A 181 -9.31 11.57 -5.04
N GLY A 182 -9.01 12.82 -4.65
CA GLY A 182 -7.82 13.54 -5.11
C GLY A 182 -6.53 12.81 -4.73
N LEU A 183 -6.38 12.44 -3.45
CA LEU A 183 -5.20 11.73 -2.93
C LEU A 183 -5.00 10.36 -3.57
N ALA A 184 -6.07 9.56 -3.74
CA ALA A 184 -5.97 8.25 -4.40
C ALA A 184 -5.46 8.38 -5.85
N ARG A 185 -5.80 9.48 -6.53
CA ARG A 185 -5.33 9.75 -7.89
C ARG A 185 -3.92 10.34 -7.93
N HIS A 186 -3.55 11.18 -6.97
CA HIS A 186 -2.16 11.62 -6.82
C HIS A 186 -1.24 10.43 -6.55
N ALA A 187 -1.66 9.47 -5.71
CA ALA A 187 -0.90 8.26 -5.46
C ALA A 187 -0.63 7.46 -6.75
N ARG A 188 -1.61 7.44 -7.67
CA ARG A 188 -1.44 6.86 -9.01
C ARG A 188 -0.40 7.62 -9.85
N ILE A 189 -0.42 8.96 -9.84
CA ILE A 189 0.55 9.80 -10.54
C ILE A 189 1.96 9.58 -9.98
N GLU A 190 2.09 9.49 -8.66
CA GLU A 190 3.35 9.20 -7.98
C GLU A 190 3.93 7.83 -8.34
N LEU A 191 3.08 6.80 -8.41
CA LEU A 191 3.46 5.48 -8.93
C LEU A 191 3.94 5.53 -10.38
N LEU A 192 3.23 6.25 -11.24
CA LEU A 192 3.63 6.42 -12.65
C LEU A 192 4.99 7.12 -12.76
N SER A 193 5.34 7.94 -11.76
CA SER A 193 6.58 8.69 -11.64
C SER A 193 7.70 7.96 -10.91
N ARG A 194 7.50 6.68 -10.53
CA ARG A 194 8.44 5.85 -9.72
C ARG A 194 8.74 6.40 -8.32
N ARG A 195 7.90 7.30 -7.78
CA ARG A 195 8.03 7.81 -6.40
C ARG A 195 7.17 6.99 -5.45
N ILE A 196 7.64 5.78 -5.16
CA ILE A 196 6.89 4.76 -4.39
C ILE A 196 6.51 5.27 -2.99
N ASP A 197 7.45 5.91 -2.27
CA ASP A 197 7.19 6.39 -0.91
C ASP A 197 6.09 7.48 -0.89
N ALA A 198 6.14 8.44 -1.82
CA ALA A 198 5.11 9.47 -1.96
C ALA A 198 3.74 8.88 -2.33
N ALA A 199 3.71 7.92 -3.26
CA ALA A 199 2.48 7.23 -3.62
C ALA A 199 1.84 6.51 -2.43
N MET A 200 2.66 5.94 -1.56
CA MET A 200 2.21 5.24 -0.37
C MET A 200 1.69 6.18 0.70
N ASP A 201 2.37 7.30 0.95
CA ASP A 201 1.90 8.33 1.89
C ASP A 201 0.50 8.81 1.48
N GLU A 202 0.30 9.11 0.20
CA GLU A 202 -0.99 9.55 -0.33
C GLU A 202 -2.05 8.44 -0.29
N ALA A 203 -1.69 7.18 -0.55
CA ALA A 203 -2.60 6.05 -0.43
C ALA A 203 -3.04 5.80 1.02
N VAL A 204 -2.14 5.94 2.00
CA VAL A 204 -2.46 5.82 3.44
C VAL A 204 -3.39 6.96 3.88
N GLU A 205 -3.11 8.18 3.44
CA GLU A 205 -3.93 9.34 3.76
C GLU A 205 -5.34 9.19 3.16
N ALA A 206 -5.44 8.86 1.87
CA ALA A 206 -6.71 8.57 1.20
C ALA A 206 -7.50 7.45 1.89
N ALA A 207 -6.85 6.33 2.20
CA ALA A 207 -7.44 5.21 2.92
C ALA A 207 -8.05 5.63 4.26
N SER A 208 -7.44 6.61 4.93
CA SER A 208 -7.88 7.06 6.26
C SER A 208 -9.10 7.97 6.26
N LEU A 209 -9.37 8.64 5.14
CA LEU A 209 -10.55 9.48 4.94
C LEU A 209 -11.77 8.66 4.48
N LEU A 210 -11.56 7.44 3.98
CA LEU A 210 -12.62 6.57 3.48
C LEU A 210 -13.30 5.78 4.61
N ASP A 211 -14.14 6.45 5.40
CA ASP A 211 -14.96 5.80 6.44
C ASP A 211 -15.97 4.82 5.81
N PRO A 212 -16.12 3.58 6.33
CA PRO A 212 -17.18 2.65 5.92
C PRO A 212 -18.62 3.17 6.08
N ALA A 213 -18.84 4.22 6.88
CA ALA A 213 -20.13 4.87 7.04
C ALA A 213 -20.44 5.95 5.99
N LEU A 214 -19.51 6.22 5.06
CA LEU A 214 -19.78 7.12 3.94
C LEU A 214 -20.96 6.61 3.10
N PRO A 215 -21.88 7.49 2.67
CA PRO A 215 -23.02 7.09 1.87
C PRO A 215 -22.57 6.51 0.52
N PRO A 216 -23.28 5.49 0.00
CA PRO A 216 -22.94 4.90 -1.28
C PRO A 216 -23.12 5.95 -2.40
N SER A 217 -22.10 6.09 -3.23
CA SER A 217 -22.10 7.01 -4.38
C SER A 217 -21.15 6.53 -5.46
N ARG A 218 -21.33 7.01 -6.69
CA ARG A 218 -20.41 6.73 -7.82
C ARG A 218 -18.97 7.11 -7.49
N LEU A 219 -18.77 8.27 -6.86
CA LEU A 219 -17.46 8.77 -6.43
C LEU A 219 -16.81 7.85 -5.39
N LEU A 220 -17.56 7.34 -4.42
CA LEU A 220 -17.04 6.38 -3.45
C LEU A 220 -16.54 5.10 -4.14
N VAL A 221 -17.33 4.54 -5.06
CA VAL A 221 -16.96 3.33 -5.83
C VAL A 221 -15.67 3.54 -6.62
N ASP A 222 -15.56 4.65 -7.33
CA ASP A 222 -14.37 4.96 -8.14
C ASP A 222 -13.14 5.25 -7.28
N THR A 223 -13.31 5.91 -6.15
CA THR A 223 -12.22 6.21 -5.21
C THR A 223 -11.66 4.94 -4.58
N LEU A 224 -12.55 4.08 -4.05
CA LEU A 224 -12.16 2.79 -3.50
C LEU A 224 -11.46 1.91 -4.55
N GLY A 225 -11.98 1.89 -5.79
CA GLY A 225 -11.37 1.12 -6.88
C GLY A 225 -10.02 1.67 -7.34
N THR A 226 -9.87 2.99 -7.39
CA THR A 226 -8.59 3.63 -7.73
C THR A 226 -7.54 3.32 -6.67
N LEU A 227 -7.89 3.48 -5.40
CA LEU A 227 -7.03 3.16 -4.26
C LEU A 227 -6.66 1.68 -4.25
N ALA A 228 -7.60 0.76 -4.47
CA ALA A 228 -7.33 -0.67 -4.58
C ALA A 228 -6.33 -0.97 -5.70
N GLY A 229 -6.48 -0.34 -6.87
CA GLY A 229 -5.52 -0.47 -7.96
C GLY A 229 -4.12 0.03 -7.61
N VAL A 230 -4.02 1.17 -6.90
CA VAL A 230 -2.74 1.72 -6.40
C VAL A 230 -2.09 0.75 -5.41
N LEU A 231 -2.86 0.23 -4.46
CA LEU A 231 -2.38 -0.75 -3.46
C LEU A 231 -1.92 -2.05 -4.11
N ALA A 232 -2.60 -2.50 -5.17
CA ALA A 232 -2.20 -3.68 -5.94
C ALA A 232 -0.88 -3.44 -6.69
N ASP A 233 -0.68 -2.27 -7.29
CA ASP A 233 0.58 -1.89 -7.95
C ASP A 233 1.74 -1.74 -6.95
N LEU A 234 1.41 -1.41 -5.68
CA LEU A 234 2.32 -1.41 -4.53
C LEU A 234 2.51 -2.80 -3.88
N GLU A 235 1.93 -3.86 -4.46
CA GLU A 235 2.02 -5.25 -3.97
C GLU A 235 1.46 -5.47 -2.55
N LEU A 236 0.51 -4.62 -2.14
CA LEU A 236 -0.27 -4.74 -0.92
C LEU A 236 -1.59 -5.47 -1.20
N MET A 237 -1.50 -6.65 -1.83
CA MET A 237 -2.65 -7.41 -2.35
C MET A 237 -3.79 -7.64 -1.33
N PRO A 238 -3.54 -7.99 -0.05
CA PRO A 238 -4.63 -8.14 0.92
C PRO A 238 -5.42 -6.85 1.16
N LEU A 239 -4.75 -5.70 1.19
CA LEU A 239 -5.41 -4.39 1.33
C LEU A 239 -6.14 -4.01 0.03
N ALA A 240 -5.53 -4.27 -1.13
CA ALA A 240 -6.17 -4.03 -2.42
C ALA A 240 -7.49 -4.79 -2.54
N LEU A 241 -7.53 -6.06 -2.12
CA LEU A 241 -8.74 -6.87 -2.10
C LEU A 241 -9.80 -6.33 -1.13
N ASP A 242 -9.41 -5.89 0.06
CA ASP A 242 -10.34 -5.29 1.04
C ASP A 242 -11.02 -4.03 0.47
N PHE A 243 -10.23 -3.11 -0.07
CA PHE A 243 -10.75 -1.88 -0.69
C PHE A 243 -11.59 -2.17 -1.93
N GLN A 244 -11.20 -3.14 -2.76
CA GLN A 244 -11.97 -3.48 -3.96
C GLN A 244 -13.28 -4.21 -3.62
N ARG A 245 -13.31 -5.01 -2.54
CA ARG A 245 -14.54 -5.62 -2.03
C ARG A 245 -15.51 -4.56 -1.51
N ARG A 246 -15.01 -3.59 -0.74
CA ARG A 246 -15.78 -2.42 -0.32
C ARG A 246 -16.30 -1.62 -1.52
N ALA A 247 -15.52 -1.48 -2.59
CA ALA A 247 -15.97 -0.80 -3.81
C ALA A 247 -17.15 -1.54 -4.46
N HIS A 248 -17.10 -2.88 -4.51
CA HIS A 248 -18.19 -3.70 -5.04
C HIS A 248 -19.44 -3.67 -4.15
N GLU A 249 -19.27 -3.72 -2.83
CA GLU A 249 -20.37 -3.56 -1.87
C GLU A 249 -21.03 -2.17 -1.99
N ALA A 250 -20.24 -1.11 -2.05
CA ALA A 250 -20.72 0.26 -2.26
C ALA A 250 -21.46 0.41 -3.60
N ALA A 251 -21.00 -0.24 -4.66
CA ALA A 251 -21.68 -0.24 -5.96
C ALA A 251 -23.05 -0.91 -5.88
N ARG A 252 -23.14 -2.07 -5.19
CA ARG A 252 -24.41 -2.77 -4.98
C ARG A 252 -25.39 -1.97 -4.11
N ALA A 253 -24.88 -1.30 -3.07
CA ALA A 253 -25.68 -0.42 -2.24
C ALA A 253 -26.21 0.79 -3.04
N ALA A 254 -25.35 1.45 -3.82
CA ALA A 254 -25.72 2.57 -4.68
C ALA A 254 -26.78 2.17 -5.72
N ALA A 255 -26.67 0.97 -6.30
CA ALA A 255 -27.66 0.46 -7.26
C ALA A 255 -29.02 0.11 -6.62
N ALA A 256 -29.05 -0.19 -5.32
CA ALA A 256 -30.27 -0.54 -4.60
C ALA A 256 -31.04 0.68 -4.05
N GLU A 257 -30.36 1.82 -3.87
CA GLU A 257 -30.94 3.04 -3.30
C GLU A 257 -31.48 3.99 -4.39
N PRO A 258 -32.79 4.34 -4.38
CA PRO A 258 -33.45 5.08 -5.47
C PRO A 258 -32.88 6.47 -5.80
N ASP A 259 -32.11 7.07 -4.89
CA ASP A 259 -31.58 8.43 -5.02
C ASP A 259 -30.04 8.50 -4.87
N ALA A 260 -29.36 7.35 -4.73
CA ALA A 260 -27.90 7.32 -4.52
C ALA A 260 -27.09 7.57 -5.81
N LEU A 261 -27.71 7.37 -6.98
CA LEU A 261 -27.11 7.61 -8.28
C LEU A 261 -27.97 8.59 -9.08
N GLN A 262 -27.35 9.64 -9.60
CA GLN A 262 -27.97 10.55 -10.54
C GLN A 262 -27.94 9.94 -11.96
N PRO A 263 -28.84 10.35 -12.88
CA PRO A 263 -28.79 9.87 -14.27
C PRO A 263 -27.44 10.08 -14.97
N ALA A 264 -26.67 11.09 -14.57
CA ALA A 264 -25.33 11.38 -15.08
C ALA A 264 -24.26 10.39 -14.58
N ASP A 265 -24.53 9.63 -13.51
CA ASP A 265 -23.58 8.68 -12.90
C ASP A 265 -23.43 7.39 -13.71
N GLY A 266 -24.30 7.19 -14.70
CA GLY A 266 -24.34 6.03 -15.58
C GLY A 266 -25.31 4.95 -15.09
N ASP A 267 -25.29 3.83 -15.80
CA ASP A 267 -26.15 2.68 -15.51
C ASP A 267 -25.69 1.97 -14.21
N PRO A 268 -26.56 1.80 -13.21
CA PRO A 268 -26.24 1.09 -11.96
C PRO A 268 -25.73 -0.34 -12.19
N ASP A 269 -26.27 -1.06 -13.17
CA ASP A 269 -25.85 -2.44 -13.47
C ASP A 269 -24.43 -2.45 -14.05
N VAL A 270 -24.09 -1.46 -14.89
CA VAL A 270 -22.73 -1.29 -15.42
C VAL A 270 -21.75 -0.90 -14.31
N LEU A 271 -22.17 -0.10 -13.33
CA LEU A 271 -21.38 0.26 -12.16
C LEU A 271 -21.01 -0.98 -11.32
N VAL A 272 -22.02 -1.79 -10.97
CA VAL A 272 -21.85 -3.03 -10.20
C VAL A 272 -20.97 -4.02 -10.97
N ALA A 273 -21.25 -4.24 -12.25
CA ALA A 273 -20.47 -5.15 -13.09
C ALA A 273 -19.00 -4.71 -13.23
N GLY A 274 -18.74 -3.41 -13.36
CA GLY A 274 -17.39 -2.87 -13.40
C GLY A 274 -16.61 -3.11 -12.11
N ALA A 275 -17.26 -2.92 -10.95
CA ALA A 275 -16.64 -3.19 -9.65
C ALA A 275 -16.42 -4.69 -9.41
N ALA A 276 -17.36 -5.55 -9.81
CA ALA A 276 -17.25 -7.01 -9.76
C ALA A 276 -16.09 -7.52 -10.64
N THR A 277 -15.98 -7.01 -11.88
CA THR A 277 -14.90 -7.39 -12.80
C THR A 277 -13.52 -7.08 -12.22
N ARG A 278 -13.33 -5.87 -11.66
CA ARG A 278 -12.06 -5.48 -11.02
C ARG A 278 -11.76 -6.33 -9.77
N LEU A 279 -12.76 -6.67 -8.96
CA LEU A 279 -12.57 -7.57 -7.82
C LEU A 279 -12.17 -8.98 -8.28
N GLY A 280 -12.83 -9.50 -9.32
CA GLY A 280 -12.51 -10.80 -9.90
C GLY A 280 -11.10 -10.86 -10.47
N GLU A 281 -10.62 -9.78 -11.10
CA GLU A 281 -9.25 -9.66 -11.59
C GLU A 281 -8.22 -9.77 -10.44
N LEU A 282 -8.42 -9.06 -9.33
CA LEU A 282 -7.54 -9.16 -8.16
C LEU A 282 -7.57 -10.56 -7.53
N CYS A 283 -8.75 -11.19 -7.47
CA CYS A 283 -8.89 -12.56 -6.96
C CYS A 283 -8.14 -13.57 -7.84
N ALA A 284 -8.25 -13.44 -9.17
CA ALA A 284 -7.50 -14.29 -10.10
C ALA A 284 -5.99 -14.08 -9.97
N GLU A 285 -5.52 -12.83 -9.80
CA GLU A 285 -4.10 -12.56 -9.58
C GLU A 285 -3.57 -13.15 -8.28
N LEU A 286 -4.31 -13.02 -7.17
CA LEU A 286 -3.95 -13.67 -5.91
C LEU A 286 -3.91 -15.20 -6.06
N GLY A 287 -4.87 -15.78 -6.78
CA GLY A 287 -4.89 -17.21 -7.08
C GLY A 287 -3.63 -17.66 -7.81
N GLU A 288 -3.17 -16.91 -8.82
CA GLU A 288 -1.91 -17.23 -9.52
C GLU A 288 -0.69 -17.09 -8.59
N GLY A 289 -0.64 -16.05 -7.75
CA GLY A 289 0.43 -15.92 -6.76
C GLY A 289 0.50 -17.11 -5.80
N LEU A 290 -0.65 -17.62 -5.34
CA LEU A 290 -0.70 -18.81 -4.48
C LEU A 290 -0.31 -20.10 -5.22
N LEU A 291 -0.60 -20.20 -6.53
CA LEU A 291 -0.08 -21.31 -7.34
C LEU A 291 1.44 -21.24 -7.47
N ASP A 292 1.98 -20.05 -7.69
CA ASP A 292 3.42 -19.80 -7.77
C ASP A 292 4.13 -20.15 -6.45
N ASP A 293 3.50 -19.83 -5.31
CA ASP A 293 3.98 -20.16 -3.96
C ASP A 293 3.79 -21.66 -3.59
N GLY A 294 3.34 -22.49 -4.53
CA GLY A 294 3.15 -23.92 -4.30
C GLY A 294 1.97 -24.28 -3.39
N SER A 295 0.97 -23.40 -3.29
CA SER A 295 -0.22 -23.53 -2.43
C SER A 295 -1.52 -23.69 -3.23
N PRO A 296 -1.68 -24.76 -4.04
CA PRO A 296 -2.82 -24.92 -4.94
C PRO A 296 -4.18 -25.04 -4.22
N ASP A 297 -4.20 -25.63 -3.03
CA ASP A 297 -5.42 -25.76 -2.22
C ASP A 297 -5.95 -24.39 -1.75
N ALA A 298 -5.06 -23.42 -1.54
CA ALA A 298 -5.42 -22.05 -1.18
C ALA A 298 -5.81 -21.21 -2.41
N ALA A 299 -5.30 -21.55 -3.61
CA ALA A 299 -5.58 -20.81 -4.84
C ALA A 299 -7.01 -21.04 -5.37
N GLY A 300 -7.50 -22.28 -5.29
CA GLY A 300 -8.81 -22.69 -5.84
C GLY A 300 -10.00 -21.79 -5.43
N PRO A 301 -10.18 -21.47 -4.13
CA PRO A 301 -11.24 -20.57 -3.66
C PRO A 301 -11.21 -19.19 -4.32
N HIS A 302 -10.04 -18.61 -4.56
CA HIS A 302 -9.92 -17.29 -5.17
C HIS A 302 -10.29 -17.31 -6.66
N PHE A 303 -9.93 -18.38 -7.39
CA PHE A 303 -10.40 -18.54 -8.77
C PHE A 303 -11.92 -18.80 -8.84
N ALA A 304 -12.48 -19.54 -7.89
CA ALA A 304 -13.93 -19.76 -7.81
C ALA A 304 -14.69 -18.44 -7.56
N GLU A 305 -14.16 -17.60 -6.67
CA GLU A 305 -14.69 -16.25 -6.43
C GLU A 305 -14.57 -15.36 -7.67
N ALA A 306 -13.41 -15.37 -8.33
CA ALA A 306 -13.19 -14.63 -9.58
C ALA A 306 -14.18 -15.04 -10.68
N ARG A 307 -14.48 -16.36 -10.81
CA ARG A 307 -15.49 -16.87 -11.74
C ARG A 307 -16.87 -16.32 -11.41
N ALA A 308 -17.31 -16.42 -10.15
CA ALA A 308 -18.63 -15.97 -9.73
C ALA A 308 -18.84 -14.46 -9.98
N LEU A 309 -17.84 -13.64 -9.67
CA LEU A 309 -17.87 -12.19 -9.93
C LEU A 309 -17.91 -11.86 -11.42
N ALA A 310 -17.17 -12.60 -12.25
CA ALA A 310 -17.20 -12.41 -13.69
C ALA A 310 -18.54 -12.86 -14.30
N GLU A 311 -19.13 -13.94 -13.81
CA GLU A 311 -20.48 -14.40 -14.20
C GLU A 311 -21.55 -13.38 -13.82
N GLU A 312 -21.48 -12.79 -12.62
CA GLU A 312 -22.34 -11.68 -12.20
C GLU A 312 -22.20 -10.49 -13.16
N ALA A 313 -20.97 -10.06 -13.44
CA ALA A 313 -20.73 -8.95 -14.36
C ALA A 313 -21.31 -9.23 -15.77
N LEU A 314 -21.11 -10.44 -16.30
CA LEU A 314 -21.64 -10.82 -17.61
C LEU A 314 -23.17 -10.87 -17.67
N GLN A 315 -23.85 -11.12 -16.54
CA GLN A 315 -25.31 -11.11 -16.46
C GLN A 315 -25.88 -9.70 -16.42
N LEU A 316 -25.17 -8.76 -15.78
CA LEU A 316 -25.59 -7.37 -15.62
C LEU A 316 -25.26 -6.50 -16.85
N LEU A 317 -24.17 -6.81 -17.57
CA LEU A 317 -23.70 -5.96 -18.66
C LEU A 317 -24.59 -6.05 -19.91
N PRO A 318 -24.99 -4.90 -20.50
CA PRO A 318 -25.68 -4.91 -21.78
C PRO A 318 -24.76 -5.39 -22.93
N PRO A 319 -25.31 -5.92 -24.04
CA PRO A 319 -24.53 -6.56 -25.11
C PRO A 319 -23.45 -5.68 -25.74
N ASP A 320 -23.69 -4.36 -25.81
CA ASP A 320 -22.77 -3.39 -26.41
C ASP A 320 -21.90 -2.66 -25.36
N SER A 321 -21.87 -3.16 -24.11
CA SER A 321 -21.09 -2.52 -23.05
C SER A 321 -19.58 -2.67 -23.29
N PRO A 322 -18.78 -1.59 -23.13
CA PRO A 322 -17.32 -1.68 -23.21
C PRO A 322 -16.73 -2.58 -22.11
N GLY A 323 -17.45 -2.81 -21.01
CA GLY A 323 -17.02 -3.69 -19.91
C GLY A 323 -17.12 -5.19 -20.22
N LEU A 324 -17.83 -5.59 -21.28
CA LEU A 324 -18.13 -7.00 -21.56
C LEU A 324 -16.85 -7.81 -21.81
N VAL A 325 -15.91 -7.26 -22.59
CA VAL A 325 -14.65 -7.93 -22.91
C VAL A 325 -13.78 -8.10 -21.67
N ALA A 326 -13.75 -7.11 -20.77
CA ALA A 326 -13.01 -7.20 -19.52
C ALA A 326 -13.56 -8.32 -18.63
N ALA A 327 -14.88 -8.40 -18.45
CA ALA A 327 -15.53 -9.49 -17.71
C ALA A 327 -15.25 -10.86 -18.35
N GLN A 328 -15.23 -10.94 -19.69
CA GLN A 328 -14.85 -12.16 -20.40
C GLN A 328 -13.39 -12.56 -20.18
N ILE A 329 -12.46 -11.61 -20.10
CA ILE A 329 -11.05 -11.92 -19.81
C ILE A 329 -10.93 -12.51 -18.41
N VAL A 330 -11.56 -11.88 -17.40
CA VAL A 330 -11.53 -12.37 -16.01
C VAL A 330 -12.18 -13.74 -15.88
N HIS A 331 -13.33 -13.96 -16.52
CA HIS A 331 -13.97 -15.27 -16.55
C HIS A 331 -13.06 -16.33 -17.17
N GLY A 332 -12.45 -16.05 -18.32
CA GLY A 332 -11.51 -16.96 -18.97
C GLY A 332 -10.30 -17.26 -18.10
N TRP A 333 -9.74 -16.25 -17.42
CA TRP A 333 -8.62 -16.42 -16.49
C TRP A 333 -9.01 -17.29 -15.30
N ALA A 334 -10.17 -17.06 -14.67
CA ALA A 334 -10.67 -17.89 -13.58
C ALA A 334 -10.83 -19.37 -13.98
N LEU A 335 -11.37 -19.64 -15.18
CA LEU A 335 -11.45 -21.00 -15.73
C LEU A 335 -10.06 -21.65 -15.90
N VAL A 336 -9.07 -20.90 -16.38
CA VAL A 336 -7.68 -21.39 -16.50
C VAL A 336 -7.13 -21.76 -15.12
N GLY A 337 -7.37 -20.93 -14.10
CA GLY A 337 -7.03 -21.16 -12.70
C GLY A 337 -7.65 -22.43 -12.10
N LEU A 338 -8.91 -22.69 -12.44
CA LEU A 338 -9.67 -23.88 -12.01
C LEU A 338 -9.32 -25.15 -12.80
N GLY A 339 -8.38 -25.08 -13.75
CA GLY A 339 -7.99 -26.21 -14.60
C GLY A 339 -8.91 -26.43 -15.81
N GLU A 340 -9.93 -25.60 -16.03
CA GLU A 340 -10.87 -25.63 -17.16
C GLU A 340 -10.34 -24.88 -18.40
N HIS A 341 -9.01 -24.93 -18.63
CA HIS A 341 -8.31 -24.15 -19.65
C HIS A 341 -8.82 -24.40 -21.09
N THR A 342 -9.29 -25.61 -21.41
CA THR A 342 -9.86 -25.91 -22.74
C THR A 342 -11.15 -25.12 -23.01
N ALA A 343 -11.98 -24.90 -21.98
CA ALA A 343 -13.19 -24.09 -22.10
C ALA A 343 -12.87 -22.60 -22.26
N ALA A 344 -11.78 -22.13 -21.64
CA ALA A 344 -11.37 -20.73 -21.67
C ALA A 344 -10.80 -20.26 -23.02
N ILE A 345 -10.07 -21.13 -23.74
CA ILE A 345 -9.28 -20.73 -24.94
C ILE A 345 -10.14 -20.05 -26.02
N GLY A 346 -11.34 -20.58 -26.31
CA GLY A 346 -12.21 -20.02 -27.34
C GLY A 346 -12.60 -18.57 -27.05
N GLN A 347 -12.99 -18.31 -25.81
CA GLN A 347 -13.36 -16.98 -25.31
C GLN A 347 -12.16 -16.04 -25.26
N LEU A 348 -11.01 -16.49 -24.75
CA LEU A 348 -9.80 -15.68 -24.68
C LEU A 348 -9.24 -15.30 -26.06
N ARG A 349 -9.31 -16.22 -27.04
CA ARG A 349 -8.99 -15.90 -28.44
C ARG A 349 -9.92 -14.84 -29.02
N ALA A 350 -11.21 -14.86 -28.67
CA ALA A 350 -12.15 -13.83 -29.10
C ALA A 350 -11.81 -12.47 -28.46
N ALA A 351 -11.50 -12.45 -27.16
CA ALA A 351 -11.08 -11.24 -26.45
C ALA A 351 -9.82 -10.62 -27.06
N VAL A 352 -8.78 -11.42 -27.38
CA VAL A 352 -7.57 -10.92 -28.08
C VAL A 352 -7.94 -10.28 -29.42
N ARG A 353 -8.84 -10.88 -30.21
CA ARG A 353 -9.26 -10.31 -31.50
C ARG A 353 -10.02 -8.98 -31.33
N ILE A 354 -10.94 -8.91 -30.37
CA ILE A 354 -11.76 -7.72 -30.13
C ILE A 354 -10.87 -6.56 -29.65
N THR A 355 -10.05 -6.79 -28.62
CA THR A 355 -9.09 -5.80 -28.08
C THR A 355 -8.05 -5.37 -29.11
N SER A 356 -7.68 -6.25 -30.05
CA SER A 356 -6.86 -5.90 -31.21
C SER A 356 -7.58 -4.94 -32.16
N ALA A 357 -8.86 -5.19 -32.46
CA ALA A 357 -9.64 -4.36 -33.38
C ALA A 357 -9.95 -2.96 -32.83
N VAL A 358 -10.16 -2.81 -31.52
CA VAL A 358 -10.50 -1.51 -30.88
C VAL A 358 -9.30 -0.74 -30.34
N ASP A 359 -8.09 -1.21 -30.63
CA ASP A 359 -6.81 -0.74 -30.09
C ASP A 359 -6.74 -0.57 -28.55
N ASP A 360 -7.41 -1.45 -27.80
CA ASP A 360 -7.31 -1.47 -26.33
C ASP A 360 -6.10 -2.32 -25.90
N ARG A 361 -4.98 -1.66 -25.64
CA ARG A 361 -3.69 -2.30 -25.38
C ARG A 361 -3.60 -2.91 -23.99
N THR A 362 -4.25 -2.30 -23.00
CA THR A 362 -4.27 -2.81 -21.61
C THR A 362 -5.07 -4.11 -21.55
N GLN A 363 -6.29 -4.12 -22.09
CA GLN A 363 -7.09 -5.35 -22.13
C GLN A 363 -6.48 -6.40 -23.08
N ARG A 364 -5.82 -5.99 -24.17
CA ARG A 364 -5.10 -6.93 -25.05
C ARG A 364 -3.99 -7.65 -24.29
N ALA A 365 -3.18 -6.94 -23.52
CA ALA A 365 -2.12 -7.55 -22.71
C ALA A 365 -2.69 -8.54 -21.69
N ALA A 366 -3.76 -8.17 -20.98
CA ALA A 366 -4.43 -9.09 -20.04
C ALA A 366 -5.01 -10.33 -20.73
N ALA A 367 -5.67 -10.16 -21.88
CA ALA A 367 -6.23 -11.26 -22.68
C ALA A 367 -5.14 -12.20 -23.21
N GLN A 368 -4.02 -11.65 -23.69
CA GLN A 368 -2.87 -12.42 -24.16
C GLN A 368 -2.19 -13.18 -23.02
N LEU A 369 -2.06 -12.59 -21.83
CA LEU A 369 -1.52 -13.28 -20.65
C LEU A 369 -2.37 -14.48 -20.26
N ALA A 370 -3.69 -14.28 -20.12
CA ALA A 370 -4.62 -15.34 -19.79
C ALA A 370 -4.64 -16.45 -20.86
N LEU A 371 -4.59 -16.07 -22.15
CA LEU A 371 -4.51 -17.03 -23.25
C LEU A 371 -3.18 -17.80 -23.25
N GLY A 372 -2.06 -17.12 -23.02
CA GLY A 372 -0.74 -17.75 -22.93
C GLY A 372 -0.68 -18.79 -21.81
N ARG A 373 -1.22 -18.47 -20.63
CA ARG A 373 -1.41 -19.42 -19.52
C ARG A 373 -2.27 -20.61 -19.91
N ALA A 374 -3.40 -20.37 -20.58
CA ALA A 374 -4.31 -21.43 -21.02
C ALA A 374 -3.62 -22.40 -21.98
N LEU A 375 -2.87 -21.88 -22.95
CA LEU A 375 -2.14 -22.67 -23.95
C LEU A 375 -0.98 -23.43 -23.32
N ARG A 376 -0.23 -22.81 -22.40
CA ARG A 376 0.84 -23.49 -21.64
C ARG A 376 0.30 -24.67 -20.86
N ARG A 377 -0.80 -24.48 -20.12
CA ARG A 377 -1.48 -25.55 -19.36
C ARG A 377 -2.08 -26.64 -20.25
N GLN A 378 -2.42 -26.31 -21.50
CA GLN A 378 -2.85 -27.29 -22.51
C GLN A 378 -1.67 -28.07 -23.14
N GLY A 379 -0.44 -27.56 -23.02
CA GLY A 379 0.77 -28.10 -23.67
C GLY A 379 1.07 -27.50 -25.06
N ASP A 380 0.37 -26.45 -25.48
CA ASP A 380 0.72 -25.67 -26.69
C ASP A 380 1.76 -24.59 -26.32
N PHE A 381 3.00 -25.03 -26.12
CA PHE A 381 4.11 -24.16 -25.70
C PHE A 381 4.47 -23.09 -26.75
N SER A 382 4.32 -23.38 -28.04
CA SER A 382 4.62 -22.42 -29.10
C SER A 382 3.61 -21.28 -29.13
N GLY A 383 2.32 -21.59 -29.03
CA GLY A 383 1.27 -20.57 -28.94
C GLY A 383 1.36 -19.79 -27.63
N ALA A 384 1.72 -20.45 -26.54
CA ALA A 384 1.94 -19.80 -25.25
C ALA A 384 3.10 -18.78 -25.31
N ASP A 385 4.26 -19.16 -25.85
CA ASP A 385 5.43 -18.29 -26.02
C ASP A 385 5.08 -17.01 -26.79
N GLU A 386 4.41 -17.13 -27.94
CA GLU A 386 3.99 -16.00 -28.77
C GLU A 386 3.13 -14.98 -27.99
N HIS A 387 2.12 -15.47 -27.28
CA HIS A 387 1.22 -14.61 -26.52
C HIS A 387 1.87 -14.00 -25.27
N LEU A 388 2.74 -14.75 -24.58
CA LEU A 388 3.43 -14.26 -23.39
C LEU A 388 4.51 -13.22 -23.74
N VAL A 389 5.26 -13.40 -24.83
CA VAL A 389 6.21 -12.39 -25.35
C VAL A 389 5.47 -11.13 -25.78
N SER A 390 4.34 -11.26 -26.48
CA SER A 390 3.51 -10.10 -26.85
C SER A 390 2.98 -9.36 -25.61
N THR A 391 2.58 -10.09 -24.58
CA THR A 391 2.16 -9.51 -23.30
C THR A 391 3.30 -8.72 -22.67
N LEU A 392 4.50 -9.31 -22.59
CA LEU A 392 5.68 -8.66 -22.04
C LEU A 392 6.01 -7.36 -22.78
N HIS A 393 5.91 -7.36 -24.11
CA HIS A 393 6.15 -6.17 -24.94
C HIS A 393 5.14 -5.06 -24.63
N LEU A 394 3.83 -5.35 -24.71
CA LEU A 394 2.77 -4.39 -24.42
C LEU A 394 2.86 -3.86 -22.98
N ALA A 395 3.12 -4.74 -22.01
CA ALA A 395 3.23 -4.35 -20.61
C ALA A 395 4.47 -3.47 -20.35
N THR A 396 5.56 -3.70 -21.08
CA THR A 396 6.77 -2.86 -20.99
C THR A 396 6.55 -1.50 -21.63
N GLU A 397 6.00 -1.47 -22.85
CA GLU A 397 5.72 -0.24 -23.60
C GLU A 397 4.76 0.68 -22.85
N HIS A 398 3.72 0.12 -22.22
CA HIS A 398 2.66 0.88 -21.54
C HIS A 398 2.84 0.96 -20.03
N GLY A 399 4.00 0.54 -19.51
CA GLY A 399 4.29 0.66 -18.08
C GLY A 399 3.25 -0.02 -17.18
N LEU A 400 2.88 -1.25 -17.52
CA LEU A 400 1.94 -2.10 -16.77
C LEU A 400 2.74 -3.09 -15.90
N PRO A 401 3.20 -2.69 -14.69
CA PRO A 401 4.19 -3.45 -13.93
C PRO A 401 3.69 -4.84 -13.52
N ARG A 402 2.42 -4.96 -13.11
CA ARG A 402 1.81 -6.24 -12.71
C ARG A 402 1.79 -7.24 -13.87
N LEU A 403 1.29 -6.82 -15.04
CA LEU A 403 1.27 -7.66 -16.24
C LEU A 403 2.68 -7.98 -16.74
N ARG A 404 3.62 -7.05 -16.65
CA ARG A 404 5.02 -7.27 -17.02
C ARG A 404 5.65 -8.37 -16.16
N ARG A 405 5.49 -8.29 -14.83
CA ARG A 405 6.01 -9.31 -13.90
C ARG A 405 5.36 -10.67 -14.15
N ALA A 406 4.03 -10.69 -14.31
CA ALA A 406 3.31 -11.92 -14.62
C ALA A 406 3.79 -12.56 -15.92
N ALA A 407 3.99 -11.76 -16.99
CA ALA A 407 4.53 -12.26 -18.25
C ALA A 407 5.97 -12.77 -18.13
N LEU A 408 6.85 -12.05 -17.42
CA LEU A 408 8.22 -12.51 -17.16
C LEU A 408 8.23 -13.85 -16.42
N ARG A 409 7.40 -14.00 -15.38
CA ARG A 409 7.31 -15.22 -14.58
C ARG A 409 6.75 -16.39 -15.39
N GLU A 410 5.70 -16.18 -16.19
CA GLU A 410 5.14 -17.21 -17.06
C GLU A 410 6.14 -17.64 -18.15
N LEU A 411 6.91 -16.71 -18.72
CA LEU A 411 7.98 -17.03 -19.67
C LEU A 411 9.12 -17.82 -19.02
N CYS A 412 9.51 -17.46 -17.79
CA CYS A 412 10.46 -18.26 -17.00
C CYS A 412 9.96 -19.69 -16.82
N THR A 413 8.70 -19.83 -16.40
CA THR A 413 8.07 -21.13 -16.13
C THR A 413 7.96 -21.96 -17.41
N LEU A 414 7.51 -21.35 -18.51
CA LEU A 414 7.40 -22.00 -19.82
C LEU A 414 8.75 -22.53 -20.30
N HIS A 415 9.81 -21.71 -20.24
CA HIS A 415 11.13 -22.16 -20.71
C HIS A 415 11.82 -23.11 -19.73
N ALA A 416 11.48 -23.07 -18.44
CA ALA A 416 11.89 -24.09 -17.48
C ALA A 416 11.22 -25.45 -17.78
N GLU A 417 9.92 -25.47 -18.11
CA GLU A 417 9.19 -26.68 -18.53
C GLU A 417 9.76 -27.29 -19.82
N LEU A 418 10.35 -26.46 -20.69
CA LEU A 418 11.02 -26.88 -21.93
C LEU A 418 12.51 -27.24 -21.76
N ASP A 419 13.07 -27.12 -20.55
CA ASP A 419 14.52 -27.29 -20.27
C ASP A 419 15.42 -26.35 -21.12
N ASP A 420 14.91 -25.15 -21.46
CA ASP A 420 15.65 -24.12 -22.19
C ASP A 420 16.17 -23.03 -21.24
N ALA A 421 17.25 -23.36 -20.53
CA ALA A 421 17.91 -22.43 -19.61
C ALA A 421 18.41 -21.15 -20.31
N GLY A 422 18.73 -21.23 -21.60
CA GLY A 422 19.23 -20.09 -22.38
C GLY A 422 18.18 -19.00 -22.56
N ARG A 423 16.91 -19.38 -22.73
CA ARG A 423 15.78 -18.45 -22.77
C ARG A 423 15.20 -18.12 -21.40
N ALA A 424 15.21 -19.06 -20.45
CA ALA A 424 14.66 -18.82 -19.11
C ALA A 424 15.48 -17.79 -18.31
N LEU A 425 16.81 -17.85 -18.40
CA LEU A 425 17.70 -17.06 -17.53
C LEU A 425 17.56 -15.53 -17.71
N PRO A 426 17.49 -14.96 -18.93
CA PRO A 426 17.28 -13.53 -19.11
C PRO A 426 15.95 -13.03 -18.54
N TYR A 427 14.88 -13.82 -18.68
CA TYR A 427 13.59 -13.48 -18.08
C TYR A 427 13.67 -13.50 -16.55
N LEU A 428 14.35 -14.50 -15.97
CA LEU A 428 14.53 -14.62 -14.52
C LEU A 428 15.36 -13.45 -13.97
N GLN A 429 16.45 -13.09 -14.65
CA GLN A 429 17.28 -11.94 -14.27
C GLN A 429 16.47 -10.64 -14.29
N THR A 430 15.66 -10.44 -15.32
CA THR A 430 14.79 -9.26 -15.45
C THR A 430 13.70 -9.25 -14.37
N TYR A 431 13.10 -10.41 -14.10
CA TYR A 431 12.10 -10.57 -13.04
C TYR A 431 12.70 -10.27 -11.66
N LEU A 432 13.86 -10.83 -11.34
CA LEU A 432 14.54 -10.60 -10.06
C LEU A 432 15.02 -9.15 -9.91
N ALA A 433 15.45 -8.49 -10.99
CA ALA A 433 15.76 -7.07 -10.96
C ALA A 433 14.51 -6.23 -10.64
N ASP A 434 13.36 -6.57 -11.25
CA ASP A 434 12.07 -5.93 -10.94
C ASP A 434 11.63 -6.18 -9.47
N GLU A 435 11.99 -7.32 -8.87
CA GLU A 435 11.69 -7.65 -7.45
C GLU A 435 12.66 -6.98 -6.45
N LEU A 436 13.96 -6.96 -6.75
CA LEU A 436 15.01 -6.43 -5.85
C LEU A 436 14.95 -4.90 -5.68
N ASP A 437 14.43 -4.17 -6.67
CA ASP A 437 14.16 -2.74 -6.50
C ASP A 437 13.02 -2.46 -5.46
N ARG A 438 12.27 -3.50 -5.03
CA ARG A 438 11.03 -3.37 -4.26
C ARG A 438 11.06 -3.93 -2.82
N VAL A 439 11.89 -4.93 -2.52
CA VAL A 439 11.84 -5.72 -1.27
C VAL A 439 13.14 -5.47 -0.46
N ASP A 440 13.15 -4.94 0.77
CA ASP A 440 12.86 -5.71 2.00
C ASP A 440 12.46 -4.87 3.25
N GLU A 441 12.70 -3.56 3.35
CA GLU A 441 12.40 -2.81 4.59
C GLU A 441 11.07 -2.03 4.54
N ARG A 442 10.60 -1.69 3.35
CA ARG A 442 9.40 -0.86 3.18
C ARG A 442 8.14 -1.64 3.54
N ARG A 443 7.88 -2.79 2.90
CA ARG A 443 6.59 -3.53 3.01
C ARG A 443 6.15 -3.81 4.46
N THR A 444 7.08 -4.24 5.32
CA THR A 444 6.80 -4.54 6.74
C THR A 444 6.41 -3.29 7.54
N ARG A 445 7.15 -2.18 7.36
CA ARG A 445 6.85 -0.89 8.00
C ARG A 445 5.47 -0.36 7.59
N TRP A 446 5.05 -0.62 6.36
CA TRP A 446 3.79 -0.10 5.82
C TRP A 446 2.58 -0.93 6.21
N VAL A 447 2.70 -2.26 6.30
CA VAL A 447 1.68 -3.09 6.96
C VAL A 447 1.48 -2.61 8.40
N GLU A 448 2.55 -2.25 9.11
CA GLU A 448 2.47 -1.68 10.45
C GLU A 448 1.76 -0.31 10.47
N LEU A 449 2.06 0.59 9.53
CA LEU A 449 1.41 1.91 9.44
C LEU A 449 -0.08 1.83 9.09
N PHE A 450 -0.47 0.98 8.14
CA PHE A 450 -1.88 0.69 7.85
C PHE A 450 -2.58 0.07 9.08
N GLY A 451 -1.90 -0.85 9.78
CA GLY A 451 -2.40 -1.43 11.03
C GLY A 451 -2.62 -0.39 12.14
N ARG A 452 -1.65 0.51 12.36
CA ARG A 452 -1.76 1.62 13.32
C ARG A 452 -2.90 2.56 12.96
N ARG A 453 -3.01 2.96 11.69
CA ARG A 453 -4.07 3.89 11.25
C ARG A 453 -5.45 3.26 11.34
N LYS A 454 -5.61 1.98 10.99
CA LYS A 454 -6.85 1.22 11.22
C LYS A 454 -7.22 1.20 12.70
N SER A 455 -6.26 0.91 13.58
CA SER A 455 -6.49 0.91 15.03
C SER A 455 -6.93 2.29 15.54
N LEU A 456 -6.39 3.39 15.00
CA LEU A 456 -6.84 4.74 15.33
C LEU A 456 -8.30 4.96 14.92
N LEU A 457 -8.67 4.60 13.70
CA LEU A 457 -10.06 4.74 13.22
C LEU A 457 -11.03 3.87 14.04
N GLU A 458 -10.64 2.66 14.43
CA GLU A 458 -11.45 1.82 15.33
C GLU A 458 -11.62 2.48 16.71
N THR A 459 -10.56 3.07 17.26
CA THR A 459 -10.66 3.83 18.52
C THR A 459 -11.52 5.08 18.39
N GLU A 460 -11.45 5.79 17.26
CA GLU A 460 -12.27 6.97 16.98
C GLU A 460 -13.74 6.60 16.78
N ARG A 461 -14.04 5.49 16.10
CA ARG A 461 -15.41 4.98 15.96
C ARG A 461 -15.96 4.47 17.28
N ALA A 462 -15.17 3.74 18.06
CA ALA A 462 -15.56 3.32 19.40
C ALA A 462 -15.79 4.54 20.29
N ALA A 463 -14.92 5.55 20.23
CA ALA A 463 -15.09 6.81 20.96
C ALA A 463 -16.32 7.60 20.48
N GLY A 464 -16.60 7.65 19.18
CA GLY A 464 -17.77 8.30 18.60
C GLY A 464 -19.08 7.59 18.96
N GLN A 465 -19.10 6.25 18.94
CA GLN A 465 -20.23 5.45 19.40
C GLN A 465 -20.46 5.62 20.91
N LEU A 466 -19.40 5.57 21.72
CA LEU A 466 -19.47 5.83 23.15
C LEU A 466 -19.91 7.28 23.43
N ARG A 467 -19.47 8.25 22.63
CA ARG A 467 -19.87 9.66 22.76
C ARG A 467 -21.34 9.85 22.44
N ARG A 468 -21.84 9.26 21.35
CA ARG A 468 -23.29 9.27 21.01
C ARG A 468 -24.11 8.58 22.10
N GLN A 469 -23.70 7.39 22.53
CA GLN A 469 -24.37 6.67 23.64
C GLN A 469 -24.32 7.44 24.97
N ALA A 470 -23.27 8.21 25.23
CA ALA A 470 -23.11 8.97 26.45
C ALA A 470 -23.88 10.30 26.45
N TYR A 471 -24.05 10.94 25.28
CA TYR A 471 -24.49 12.34 25.19
C TYR A 471 -25.74 12.60 24.34
N GLU A 472 -26.33 11.61 23.67
CA GLU A 472 -27.58 11.78 22.92
C GLU A 472 -28.74 11.01 23.56
N ASP A 473 -29.96 11.48 23.33
CA ASP A 473 -31.21 10.83 23.71
C ASP A 473 -31.71 9.93 22.57
N PRO A 474 -31.98 8.63 22.82
CA PRO A 474 -32.28 7.67 21.77
C PRO A 474 -33.66 7.84 21.10
N LEU A 475 -34.58 8.63 21.68
CA LEU A 475 -35.92 8.83 21.12
C LEU A 475 -35.99 10.08 20.24
N THR A 476 -35.35 11.16 20.67
CA THR A 476 -35.42 12.48 20.02
C THR A 476 -34.15 12.86 19.27
N HIS A 477 -33.06 12.10 19.46
CA HIS A 477 -31.71 12.40 18.94
C HIS A 477 -31.13 13.75 19.39
N LEU A 478 -31.80 14.43 20.32
CA LEU A 478 -31.26 15.62 20.97
C LEU A 478 -30.13 15.25 21.93
N PRO A 479 -29.20 16.18 22.23
CA PRO A 479 -28.30 16.03 23.35
C PRO A 479 -29.07 15.73 24.65
N ASN A 480 -28.56 14.77 25.42
CA ASN A 480 -29.19 14.33 26.66
C ASN A 480 -28.77 15.20 27.84
N ARG A 481 -29.39 14.95 29.00
CA ARG A 481 -29.07 15.63 30.27
C ARG A 481 -27.58 15.70 30.58
N ARG A 482 -26.83 14.62 30.35
CA ARG A 482 -25.39 14.56 30.67
C ARG A 482 -24.60 15.57 29.84
N TYR A 483 -24.98 15.75 28.58
CA TYR A 483 -24.37 16.75 27.70
C TYR A 483 -24.70 18.16 28.16
N ALA A 484 -25.98 18.43 28.43
CA ALA A 484 -26.45 19.74 28.88
C ALA A 484 -25.75 20.19 30.18
N GLU A 485 -25.57 19.27 31.13
CA GLU A 485 -24.85 19.56 32.38
C GLU A 485 -23.39 19.93 32.13
N ALA A 486 -22.67 19.15 31.32
CA ALA A 486 -21.26 19.39 31.00
C ALA A 486 -21.06 20.69 30.22
N ARG A 487 -21.93 20.97 29.24
CA ARG A 487 -21.88 22.20 28.44
C ARG A 487 -22.12 23.43 29.28
N LEU A 488 -23.13 23.39 30.16
CA LEU A 488 -23.46 24.51 31.03
C LEU A 488 -22.35 24.77 32.06
N ASP A 489 -21.76 23.72 32.64
CA ASP A 489 -20.60 23.85 33.53
C ASP A 489 -19.42 24.51 32.81
N GLY A 490 -19.18 24.17 31.53
CA GLY A 490 -18.15 24.79 30.70
C GLY A 490 -18.40 26.27 30.39
N LEU A 491 -19.64 26.64 30.03
CA LEU A 491 -20.02 28.03 29.75
C LEU A 491 -19.86 28.93 30.99
N LEU A 492 -20.23 28.42 32.17
CA LEU A 492 -20.10 29.14 33.44
C LEU A 492 -18.63 29.27 33.88
N ALA A 493 -17.83 28.21 33.73
CA ALA A 493 -16.40 28.22 34.06
C ALA A 493 -15.59 29.19 33.18
N GLY A 494 -16.00 29.37 31.91
CA GLY A 494 -15.42 30.36 30.99
C GLY A 494 -15.74 31.82 31.33
N GLY A 495 -16.51 32.08 32.41
CA GLY A 495 -16.93 33.42 32.80
C GLY A 495 -18.08 33.98 31.96
N GLY A 496 -18.73 33.14 31.14
CA GLY A 496 -19.92 33.49 30.39
C GLY A 496 -21.13 33.75 31.29
N VAL A 497 -22.13 34.44 30.76
CA VAL A 497 -23.41 34.71 31.44
C VAL A 497 -24.57 34.15 30.61
N PRO A 498 -24.62 32.82 30.38
CA PRO A 498 -25.63 32.21 29.51
C PRO A 498 -27.04 32.39 30.07
N ALA A 499 -28.03 32.45 29.19
CA ALA A 499 -29.42 32.20 29.55
C ALA A 499 -29.73 30.70 29.47
N LEU A 500 -30.57 30.23 30.38
CA LEU A 500 -31.06 28.86 30.47
C LEU A 500 -32.58 28.89 30.45
N ALA A 501 -33.18 28.09 29.58
CA ALA A 501 -34.61 27.84 29.59
C ALA A 501 -34.91 26.38 29.91
N VAL A 502 -35.83 26.16 30.86
CA VAL A 502 -36.39 24.84 31.14
C VAL A 502 -37.79 24.81 30.55
N VAL A 503 -38.06 23.79 29.75
CA VAL A 503 -39.28 23.62 28.96
C VAL A 503 -39.95 22.32 29.38
N ASP A 504 -41.27 22.35 29.55
CA ASP A 504 -42.07 21.17 29.86
C ASP A 504 -43.30 21.09 28.96
N VAL A 505 -43.58 19.89 28.45
CA VAL A 505 -44.80 19.63 27.67
C VAL A 505 -46.00 19.52 28.60
N ASP A 506 -46.94 20.45 28.47
CA ASP A 506 -48.06 20.57 29.37
C ASP A 506 -48.97 19.34 29.29
N ARG A 507 -49.21 18.70 30.44
CA ARG A 507 -50.13 17.56 30.59
C ARG A 507 -49.76 16.36 29.70
N PHE A 508 -48.47 16.12 29.46
CA PHE A 508 -48.00 15.02 28.62
C PHE A 508 -48.52 13.64 29.05
N LYS A 509 -48.73 13.40 30.35
CA LYS A 509 -49.39 12.17 30.83
C LYS A 509 -50.78 11.97 30.21
N SER A 510 -51.59 13.02 30.10
CA SER A 510 -52.92 12.94 29.48
C SER A 510 -52.86 12.68 27.98
N ILE A 511 -51.78 13.11 27.31
CA ILE A 511 -51.51 12.78 25.90
C ILE A 511 -51.23 11.28 25.77
N ASN A 512 -50.32 10.75 26.61
CA ASN A 512 -50.05 9.31 26.66
C ASN A 512 -51.30 8.48 26.97
N ASP A 513 -52.15 8.96 27.89
CA ASP A 513 -53.39 8.28 28.25
C ASP A 513 -54.42 8.29 27.08
N ALA A 514 -54.36 9.28 26.18
CA ALA A 514 -55.29 9.44 25.07
C ALA A 514 -54.88 8.65 23.80
N ILE A 515 -53.59 8.69 23.43
CA ILE A 515 -53.09 8.11 22.16
C ILE A 515 -52.04 7.01 22.35
N GLY A 516 -51.80 6.61 23.60
CA GLY A 516 -50.80 5.61 23.97
C GLY A 516 -49.37 6.15 23.93
N HIS A 517 -48.45 5.40 24.56
CA HIS A 517 -47.03 5.75 24.60
C HIS A 517 -46.38 5.95 23.22
N PRO A 518 -46.65 5.13 22.19
CA PRO A 518 -46.10 5.38 20.85
C PRO A 518 -46.58 6.70 20.23
N GLY A 519 -47.81 7.12 20.53
CA GLY A 519 -48.36 8.42 20.12
C GLY A 519 -47.70 9.58 20.88
N GLY A 520 -47.49 9.43 22.18
CA GLY A 520 -46.74 10.40 22.98
C GLY A 520 -45.28 10.54 22.54
N ASP A 521 -44.63 9.43 22.15
CA ASP A 521 -43.28 9.45 21.58
C ASP A 521 -43.22 10.24 20.27
N ALA A 522 -44.25 10.12 19.42
CA ALA A 522 -44.36 10.93 18.21
C ALA A 522 -44.55 12.43 18.53
N VAL A 523 -45.32 12.75 19.57
CA VAL A 523 -45.47 14.12 20.06
C VAL A 523 -44.13 14.68 20.56
N LEU A 524 -43.34 13.90 21.30
CA LEU A 524 -42.03 14.34 21.77
C LEU A 524 -41.04 14.60 20.64
N ARG A 525 -41.04 13.78 19.58
CA ARG A 525 -40.23 14.04 18.37
C ARG A 525 -40.64 15.33 17.67
N ALA A 526 -41.94 15.53 17.45
CA ALA A 526 -42.45 16.75 16.83
C ALA A 526 -42.15 18.01 17.67
N VAL A 527 -42.29 17.93 19.00
CA VAL A 527 -41.91 19.02 19.90
C VAL A 527 -40.41 19.30 19.83
N ALA A 528 -39.55 18.27 19.80
CA ALA A 528 -38.11 18.44 19.64
C ALA A 528 -37.76 19.18 18.34
N GLU A 529 -38.31 18.77 17.21
CA GLU A 529 -38.11 19.43 15.90
C GLU A 529 -38.55 20.90 15.92
N LEU A 530 -39.71 21.18 16.54
CA LEU A 530 -40.24 22.55 16.66
C LEU A 530 -39.37 23.42 17.57
N LEU A 531 -38.78 22.84 18.63
CA LEU A 531 -37.84 23.53 19.51
C LEU A 531 -36.55 23.89 18.76
N ILE A 532 -35.97 22.95 18.00
CA ILE A 532 -34.78 23.18 17.17
C ILE A 532 -35.06 24.30 16.15
N ALA A 533 -36.14 24.20 15.39
CA ALA A 533 -36.54 25.21 14.39
C ALA A 533 -36.93 26.57 15.00
N GLY A 534 -37.01 26.66 16.33
CA GLY A 534 -37.35 27.85 17.09
C GLY A 534 -36.13 28.64 17.59
N VAL A 535 -34.94 28.02 17.61
CA VAL A 535 -33.71 28.59 18.16
C VAL A 535 -32.65 28.78 17.07
N ARG A 536 -31.52 29.42 17.39
CA ARG A 536 -30.42 29.63 16.43
C ARG A 536 -29.43 28.47 16.46
N ASP A 537 -28.58 28.36 15.43
CA ASP A 537 -27.50 27.36 15.39
C ASP A 537 -26.51 27.46 16.57
N SER A 538 -26.41 28.64 17.20
CA SER A 538 -25.60 28.88 18.40
C SER A 538 -26.26 28.45 19.72
N ASP A 539 -27.58 28.19 19.70
CA ASP A 539 -28.37 27.76 20.85
C ASP A 539 -28.55 26.23 20.82
N GLU A 540 -28.55 25.58 21.97
CA GLU A 540 -28.56 24.11 22.04
C GLU A 540 -29.81 23.62 22.76
N VAL A 541 -30.65 22.83 22.07
CA VAL A 541 -31.83 22.17 22.65
C VAL A 541 -31.44 20.78 23.11
N CYS A 542 -31.71 20.47 24.38
CA CYS A 542 -31.37 19.20 25.01
C CYS A 542 -32.63 18.55 25.60
N ARG A 543 -32.71 17.22 25.60
CA ARG A 543 -33.75 16.49 26.34
C ARG A 543 -33.25 16.18 27.75
N TRP A 544 -33.97 16.67 28.76
CA TRP A 544 -33.54 16.60 30.14
C TRP A 544 -34.06 15.35 30.87
N ALA A 545 -35.36 15.08 30.77
CA ALA A 545 -35.98 13.89 31.33
C ALA A 545 -37.41 13.76 30.77
N GLY A 546 -37.85 12.57 30.35
CA GLY A 546 -39.26 12.35 29.98
C GLY A 546 -39.81 13.36 28.96
N ASP A 547 -40.62 14.30 29.45
CA ASP A 547 -41.29 15.41 28.75
C ASP A 547 -40.66 16.80 28.96
N GLU A 548 -39.48 16.85 29.60
CA GLU A 548 -38.72 18.05 29.89
C GLU A 548 -37.56 18.25 28.92
N PHE A 549 -37.42 19.47 28.43
CA PHE A 549 -36.33 19.92 27.58
C PHE A 549 -35.63 21.11 28.21
N VAL A 550 -34.37 21.32 27.84
CA VAL A 550 -33.56 22.45 28.26
C VAL A 550 -33.00 23.12 27.02
N VAL A 551 -33.03 24.45 26.99
CA VAL A 551 -32.38 25.24 25.95
C VAL A 551 -31.25 26.03 26.58
N LEU A 552 -30.02 25.79 26.11
CA LEU A 552 -28.83 26.55 26.48
C LEU A 552 -28.67 27.70 25.47
N LEU A 553 -28.61 28.94 25.95
CA LEU A 553 -28.46 30.11 25.10
C LEU A 553 -27.20 30.91 25.53
N PRO A 554 -26.02 30.59 24.98
CA PRO A 554 -24.74 31.13 25.43
C PRO A 554 -24.61 32.65 25.27
N ASP A 555 -25.07 33.18 24.13
CA ASP A 555 -24.88 34.58 23.72
C ASP A 555 -26.19 35.36 23.65
N THR A 556 -27.17 34.96 24.48
CA THR A 556 -28.55 35.46 24.40
C THR A 556 -29.00 36.00 25.76
N THR A 557 -29.53 37.23 25.80
CA THR A 557 -30.10 37.79 27.04
C THR A 557 -31.46 37.14 27.38
N ALA A 558 -31.89 37.18 28.65
CA ALA A 558 -33.21 36.67 29.06
C ALA A 558 -34.37 37.22 28.21
N GLU A 559 -34.33 38.50 27.82
CA GLU A 559 -35.36 39.12 26.99
C GLU A 559 -35.36 38.60 25.55
N GLN A 560 -34.18 38.31 25.00
CA GLN A 560 -34.04 37.73 23.67
C GLN A 560 -34.50 36.27 23.66
N ALA A 561 -34.11 35.51 24.70
CA ALA A 561 -34.56 34.15 24.93
C ALA A 561 -36.09 34.07 25.07
N GLU A 562 -36.69 34.97 25.85
CA GLU A 562 -38.15 35.07 26.02
C GLU A 562 -38.85 35.29 24.68
N ARG A 563 -38.37 36.23 23.85
CA ARG A 563 -38.96 36.45 22.52
C ARG A 563 -38.83 35.24 21.60
N ALA A 564 -37.70 34.54 21.64
CA ALA A 564 -37.49 33.34 20.82
C ALA A 564 -38.43 32.22 21.25
N LEU A 565 -38.44 31.91 22.54
CA LEU A 565 -39.22 30.83 23.11
C LEU A 565 -40.73 31.10 23.07
N GLU A 566 -41.16 32.37 23.08
CA GLU A 566 -42.58 32.71 22.91
C GLU A 566 -43.07 32.46 21.46
N ARG A 567 -42.19 32.68 20.46
CA ARG A 567 -42.48 32.28 19.08
C ARG A 567 -42.55 30.76 18.97
N THR A 568 -41.61 30.05 19.59
CA THR A 568 -41.56 28.59 19.59
C THR A 568 -42.80 28.00 20.27
N ARG A 569 -43.19 28.52 21.44
CA ARG A 569 -44.42 28.15 22.14
C ARG A 569 -45.66 28.36 21.26
N SER A 570 -45.73 29.49 20.55
CA SER A 570 -46.83 29.77 19.62
C SER A 570 -46.88 28.77 18.45
N LYS A 571 -45.71 28.38 17.90
CA LYS A 571 -45.61 27.35 16.86
C LYS A 571 -46.06 25.99 17.38
N VAL A 572 -45.63 25.58 18.58
CA VAL A 572 -46.05 24.33 19.21
C VAL A 572 -47.56 24.32 19.42
N ALA A 573 -48.14 25.40 19.97
CA ALA A 573 -49.58 25.48 20.18
C ALA A 573 -50.41 25.52 18.88
N GLY A 574 -49.82 25.99 17.78
CA GLY A 574 -50.47 26.09 16.46
C GLY A 574 -50.15 24.95 15.48
N TYR A 575 -49.36 23.96 15.90
CA TYR A 575 -49.04 22.78 15.08
C TYR A 575 -50.28 21.90 14.89
N ASP A 576 -50.38 21.22 13.75
CA ASP A 576 -51.52 20.36 13.41
C ASP A 576 -51.45 19.01 14.17
N TRP A 577 -51.76 19.05 15.48
CA TRP A 577 -51.77 17.88 16.34
C TRP A 577 -52.90 16.88 16.01
N ALA A 578 -53.90 17.30 15.25
CA ALA A 578 -54.98 16.40 14.79
C ALA A 578 -54.44 15.31 13.86
N SER A 579 -53.39 15.62 13.08
CA SER A 579 -52.67 14.64 12.26
C SER A 579 -52.03 13.50 13.08
N LEU A 580 -51.75 13.74 14.36
CA LEU A 580 -51.21 12.75 15.32
C LEU A 580 -52.30 12.16 16.23
N GLY A 581 -53.57 12.42 15.94
CA GLY A 581 -54.72 11.85 16.67
C GLY A 581 -55.12 12.60 17.95
N LEU A 582 -54.72 13.87 18.11
CA LEU A 582 -55.10 14.69 19.26
C LEU A 582 -56.16 15.74 18.90
N ASP A 583 -57.26 15.75 19.66
CA ASP A 583 -58.35 16.73 19.52
C ASP A 583 -58.07 18.07 20.20
N GLN A 584 -57.00 18.16 21.00
CA GLN A 584 -56.58 19.38 21.68
C GLN A 584 -55.12 19.71 21.33
N PRO A 585 -54.78 21.00 21.22
CA PRO A 585 -53.41 21.40 20.91
C PRO A 585 -52.47 21.05 22.06
N VAL A 586 -51.28 20.55 21.72
CA VAL A 586 -50.18 20.38 22.67
C VAL A 586 -49.57 21.75 22.95
N THR A 587 -49.33 22.06 24.22
CA THR A 587 -48.71 23.32 24.64
C THR A 587 -47.47 23.06 25.48
N ILE A 588 -46.58 24.04 25.55
CA ILE A 588 -45.39 23.99 26.41
C ILE A 588 -45.41 25.17 27.40
N SER A 589 -44.90 24.91 28.59
CA SER A 589 -44.58 25.94 29.59
C SER A 589 -43.06 26.09 29.65
N VAL A 590 -42.58 27.33 29.77
CA VAL A 590 -41.14 27.64 29.74
C VAL A 590 -40.76 28.58 30.87
N GLY A 591 -39.70 28.24 31.60
CA GLY A 591 -39.08 29.09 32.62
C GLY A 591 -37.67 29.50 32.21
N ILE A 592 -37.37 30.80 32.21
CA ILE A 592 -36.08 31.34 31.78
C ILE A 592 -35.36 32.01 32.95
N ALA A 593 -34.07 31.68 33.12
CA ALA A 593 -33.15 32.37 34.00
C ALA A 593 -31.86 32.74 33.27
N SER A 594 -31.19 33.81 33.70
CA SER A 594 -29.87 34.19 33.21
C SER A 594 -28.85 34.03 34.32
N ALA A 595 -27.67 33.53 33.96
CA ALA A 595 -26.55 33.41 34.88
C ALA A 595 -26.04 34.78 35.30
N ALA A 596 -25.76 34.93 36.60
CA ALA A 596 -24.93 36.00 37.14
C ALA A 596 -23.49 35.52 37.31
N ARG A 597 -22.55 36.47 37.41
CA ARG A 597 -21.14 36.14 37.68
C ARG A 597 -21.01 35.39 39.00
N GLY A 598 -20.45 34.18 38.94
CA GLY A 598 -20.26 33.32 40.11
C GLY A 598 -21.41 32.35 40.38
N ASP A 599 -22.46 32.34 39.54
CA ASP A 599 -23.48 31.30 39.59
C ASP A 599 -22.89 29.96 39.17
N ASP A 600 -23.32 28.90 39.85
CA ASP A 600 -23.10 27.54 39.41
C ASP A 600 -24.34 26.99 38.68
N ARG A 601 -24.15 25.88 37.95
CA ARG A 601 -25.22 25.24 37.20
C ARG A 601 -26.44 24.91 38.06
N ARG A 602 -26.23 24.49 39.31
CA ARG A 602 -27.32 24.13 40.22
C ARG A 602 -28.21 25.32 40.52
N THR A 603 -27.60 26.47 40.82
CA THR A 603 -28.31 27.71 41.14
C THR A 603 -29.09 28.23 39.93
N LEU A 604 -28.47 28.21 38.74
CA LEU A 604 -29.12 28.65 37.51
C LEU A 604 -30.29 27.74 37.10
N PHE A 605 -30.10 26.42 37.17
CA PHE A 605 -31.14 25.46 36.86
C PHE A 605 -32.31 25.57 37.83
N ALA A 606 -32.05 25.68 39.13
CA ALA A 606 -33.08 25.86 40.14
C ALA A 606 -33.88 27.17 39.96
N ALA A 607 -33.22 28.24 39.49
CA ALA A 607 -33.90 29.48 39.16
C ALA A 607 -34.83 29.32 37.95
N ALA A 608 -34.37 28.68 36.87
CA ALA A 608 -35.18 28.45 35.68
C ALA A 608 -36.36 27.49 35.95
N ASP A 609 -36.13 26.42 36.72
CA ASP A 609 -37.16 25.47 37.14
C ASP A 609 -38.21 26.12 38.07
N GLY A 610 -37.76 26.95 39.01
CA GLY A 610 -38.67 27.74 39.86
C GLY A 610 -39.59 28.65 39.04
N VAL A 611 -39.06 29.27 37.98
CA VAL A 611 -39.85 30.11 37.06
C VAL A 611 -40.79 29.26 36.19
N LEU A 612 -40.36 28.08 35.74
CA LEU A 612 -41.22 27.13 35.03
C LEU A 612 -42.40 26.69 35.91
N TYR A 613 -42.16 26.46 37.19
CA TYR A 613 -43.21 26.13 38.15
C TYR A 613 -44.26 27.25 38.25
N ASP A 614 -43.84 28.52 38.25
CA ASP A 614 -44.74 29.67 38.20
C ASP A 614 -45.52 29.74 36.87
N ALA A 615 -44.90 29.36 35.74
CA ALA A 615 -45.57 29.24 34.45
C ALA A 615 -46.69 28.19 34.49
N LYS A 616 -46.41 27.03 35.08
CA LYS A 616 -47.39 25.96 35.26
C LYS A 616 -48.53 26.36 36.19
N ARG A 617 -48.26 27.07 37.30
CA ARG A 617 -49.28 27.52 38.26
C ARG A 617 -50.15 28.65 37.75
N SER A 618 -49.60 29.54 36.95
CA SER A 618 -50.34 30.71 36.44
C SER A 618 -51.25 30.39 35.25
N GLY A 619 -51.29 29.12 34.81
CA GLY A 619 -52.26 28.62 33.83
C GLY A 619 -51.65 27.87 32.65
N ARG A 620 -50.35 27.55 32.67
CA ARG A 620 -49.62 26.84 31.60
C ARG A 620 -49.59 27.61 30.27
N ASN A 621 -49.03 27.00 29.22
CA ASN A 621 -48.90 27.54 27.87
C ASN A 621 -48.34 28.97 27.85
N ARG A 622 -47.17 29.17 28.43
CA ARG A 622 -46.55 30.49 28.54
C ARG A 622 -45.05 30.41 28.79
N VAL A 623 -44.37 31.49 28.43
CA VAL A 623 -42.99 31.75 28.82
C VAL A 623 -43.00 32.73 30.00
N ILE A 624 -42.28 32.39 31.07
CA ILE A 624 -42.00 33.31 32.18
C ILE A 624 -40.48 33.42 32.33
N ARG A 625 -40.00 34.62 32.64
CA ARG A 625 -38.61 34.88 33.02
C ARG A 625 -38.55 35.54 34.39
N LEU A 626 -37.42 35.39 35.08
CA LEU A 626 -37.17 36.11 36.32
C LEU A 626 -36.88 37.61 36.02
N SER A 627 -37.81 38.51 36.33
CA SER A 627 -37.57 39.96 36.30
C SER A 627 -36.90 40.39 37.60
N GLY A 628 -35.61 40.75 37.57
CA GLY A 628 -34.76 40.83 38.76
C GLY A 628 -35.24 41.76 39.89
N VAL A 629 -35.09 41.31 41.14
CA VAL A 629 -34.46 41.98 42.31
C VAL A 629 -34.21 40.95 43.45
N THR A 630 -32.96 40.94 43.98
CA THR A 630 -32.43 40.32 45.22
C THR A 630 -32.58 38.80 45.46
N GLN A 631 -31.51 38.03 45.21
CA GLN A 631 -31.21 36.90 46.09
C GLN A 631 -30.60 37.42 47.40
N LYS A 632 -31.43 37.47 48.43
CA LYS A 632 -30.97 37.52 49.82
C LYS A 632 -30.25 36.21 50.10
N ARG A 633 -28.93 36.29 50.24
CA ARG A 633 -28.06 35.21 50.75
C ARG A 633 -28.67 34.69 52.05
N ALA A 634 -29.22 33.48 52.04
CA ALA A 634 -29.50 32.76 53.27
C ALA A 634 -28.13 32.38 53.85
N ALA A 635 -27.68 33.14 54.84
CA ALA A 635 -26.51 32.78 55.64
C ALA A 635 -26.85 31.52 56.45
N PRO A 636 -25.91 30.56 56.59
CA PRO A 636 -26.10 29.42 57.46
C PRO A 636 -26.07 29.87 58.92
N GLU A 637 -26.99 29.30 59.69
CA GLU A 637 -27.15 29.48 61.13
C GLU A 637 -25.92 28.98 61.91
N GLU A 638 -25.41 29.82 62.81
CA GLU A 638 -24.59 29.36 63.93
C GLU A 638 -25.37 29.52 65.24
N ARG A 639 -25.70 28.38 65.87
CA ARG A 639 -25.37 28.02 67.27
C ARG A 639 -26.35 26.98 67.82
N GLY A 640 -25.81 25.90 68.39
CA GLY A 640 -26.50 25.15 69.44
C GLY A 640 -26.18 23.66 69.48
N ASP A 641 -25.08 23.36 70.18
CA ASP A 641 -24.73 22.13 70.91
C ASP A 641 -25.88 21.14 71.25
N GLY A 642 -25.59 19.83 71.16
CA GLY A 642 -26.54 18.78 71.53
C GLY A 642 -26.17 17.34 71.10
N THR A 643 -25.13 16.80 71.74
CA THR A 643 -24.85 15.37 72.02
C THR A 643 -25.76 14.25 71.44
N SER A 644 -25.15 13.26 70.78
CA SER A 644 -24.99 11.85 71.21
C SER A 644 -25.12 10.79 70.09
N ARG A 645 -24.08 9.92 70.03
CA ARG A 645 -24.03 8.47 69.69
C ARG A 645 -24.53 8.02 68.30
N GLU A 646 -23.94 7.06 67.59
CA GLU A 646 -22.86 6.07 67.75
C GLU A 646 -22.58 5.48 66.33
N ASP A 647 -21.33 5.05 66.07
CA ASP A 647 -20.86 3.93 65.21
C ASP A 647 -21.36 3.79 63.75
N ASP A 648 -20.59 3.45 62.71
CA ASP A 648 -19.23 2.92 62.47
C ASP A 648 -18.93 3.30 60.99
N GLY A 649 -17.74 3.74 60.58
CA GLY A 649 -16.58 2.88 60.38
C GLY A 649 -15.98 3.09 58.99
N PHE A 650 -14.99 4.00 58.87
CA PHE A 650 -13.64 3.76 58.34
C PHE A 650 -12.93 5.10 58.08
N ALA A 651 -11.80 5.29 58.77
CA ALA A 651 -10.91 6.43 58.60
C ALA A 651 -10.11 6.35 57.29
N PRO A 652 -9.70 7.49 56.71
CA PRO A 652 -8.81 7.58 55.57
C PRO A 652 -7.36 7.43 56.03
N LEU A 653 -6.60 6.54 55.40
CA LEU A 653 -5.15 6.49 55.52
C LEU A 653 -4.51 7.20 54.32
N LEU A 654 -3.76 8.25 54.65
CA LEU A 654 -2.57 8.75 53.96
C LEU A 654 -2.78 9.57 52.67
N ALA A 655 -3.03 10.86 52.87
CA ALA A 655 -2.44 11.90 52.04
C ALA A 655 -1.09 12.33 52.65
N THR A 656 0.01 11.85 52.08
CA THR A 656 1.29 12.56 52.06
C THR A 656 1.90 12.37 50.68
N ALA A 657 1.97 13.47 49.95
CA ALA A 657 2.67 13.55 48.67
C ALA A 657 4.15 13.15 48.82
N PRO A 658 4.73 12.49 47.81
CA PRO A 658 6.13 12.68 47.47
C PRO A 658 6.26 13.56 46.23
N ALA A 659 7.21 14.46 46.32
CA ALA A 659 7.68 15.30 45.23
C ALA A 659 8.30 14.48 44.09
N ALA A 660 8.20 15.06 42.89
CA ALA A 660 9.11 14.95 41.74
C ALA A 660 9.52 13.54 41.26
N ALA A 661 8.92 13.12 40.13
CA ALA A 661 9.43 12.09 39.24
C ALA A 661 9.91 12.74 37.91
N PRO A 662 10.82 12.09 37.17
CA PRO A 662 11.76 12.74 36.26
C PRO A 662 11.17 12.99 34.87
N SER A 663 11.53 14.13 34.29
CA SER A 663 11.27 14.51 32.90
C SER A 663 12.06 13.63 31.92
N SER A 664 11.37 12.98 30.99
CA SER A 664 11.94 12.37 29.79
C SER A 664 12.39 13.46 28.79
N PRO A 665 13.50 13.28 28.05
CA PRO A 665 14.06 14.33 27.22
C PRO A 665 13.32 14.46 25.88
N ALA A 666 13.02 15.71 25.53
CA ALA A 666 12.51 16.11 24.22
C ALA A 666 13.63 16.11 23.16
N GLU A 667 13.31 15.66 21.95
CA GLU A 667 14.13 15.83 20.75
C GLU A 667 14.27 17.32 20.39
N PRO A 668 15.47 17.81 20.02
CA PRO A 668 15.66 19.20 19.63
C PRO A 668 15.51 19.42 18.10
N PRO A 669 15.19 20.65 17.68
CA PRO A 669 14.94 20.99 16.28
C PRO A 669 16.24 21.18 15.49
N LEU A 670 16.19 20.83 14.21
CA LEU A 670 17.21 21.11 13.21
C LEU A 670 17.30 22.63 12.97
N GLY A 671 18.44 23.22 13.33
CA GLY A 671 18.74 24.63 13.12
C GLY A 671 20.24 24.87 12.92
N VAL A 672 20.55 25.51 11.80
CA VAL A 672 21.88 25.83 11.25
C VAL A 672 22.54 26.97 12.04
N ASP A 673 23.87 27.00 12.02
CA ASP A 673 24.81 28.01 12.57
C ASP A 673 25.05 28.04 14.09
N ARG A 674 26.23 27.55 14.52
CA ARG A 674 27.34 28.43 15.00
C ARG A 674 28.63 27.66 15.37
N PRO A 675 29.78 28.38 15.43
CA PRO A 675 31.13 27.83 15.37
C PRO A 675 31.66 27.46 16.75
N ASP A 676 32.35 26.31 16.83
CA ASP A 676 33.51 26.03 17.70
C ASP A 676 33.69 24.50 17.76
N GLU A 677 34.38 23.94 16.76
CA GLU A 677 34.88 22.56 16.81
C GLU A 677 36.43 22.59 16.85
N PRO A 678 37.07 21.77 17.70
CA PRO A 678 38.52 21.72 17.80
C PRO A 678 39.13 21.05 16.57
N LEU A 679 40.08 21.73 15.93
CA LEU A 679 40.86 21.26 14.79
C LEU A 679 41.49 19.88 15.06
N LEU A 680 40.98 18.85 14.38
CA LEU A 680 41.65 17.56 14.21
C LEU A 680 42.98 17.79 13.45
N GLY A 681 44.10 17.47 14.10
CA GLY A 681 45.43 17.49 13.49
C GLY A 681 45.57 16.45 12.37
N PRO A 682 46.62 16.57 11.52
CA PRO A 682 46.80 15.69 10.38
C PRO A 682 46.99 14.22 10.80
N LEU A 683 46.25 13.34 10.13
CA LEU A 683 46.33 11.88 10.28
C LEU A 683 47.78 11.39 10.13
N PRO A 684 48.26 10.47 11.00
CA PRO A 684 49.56 9.85 10.81
C PRO A 684 49.58 9.06 9.49
N PRO A 685 50.73 8.99 8.78
CA PRO A 685 50.82 8.27 7.52
C PRO A 685 50.48 6.79 7.72
N ALA A 686 49.70 6.25 6.77
CA ALA A 686 49.28 4.87 6.78
C ALA A 686 50.49 3.92 6.90
N PRO A 687 50.43 2.87 7.72
CA PRO A 687 51.49 1.88 7.77
C PRO A 687 51.64 1.26 6.38
N VAL A 688 52.88 1.25 5.88
CA VAL A 688 53.26 0.57 4.64
C VAL A 688 52.73 -0.87 4.72
N PRO A 689 51.97 -1.37 3.74
CA PRO A 689 51.44 -2.71 3.82
C PRO A 689 52.61 -3.69 3.93
N ALA A 690 52.63 -4.47 5.00
CA ALA A 690 53.53 -5.61 5.11
C ALA A 690 53.38 -6.43 3.83
N VAL A 691 54.50 -6.70 3.15
CA VAL A 691 54.54 -7.60 2.00
C VAL A 691 53.80 -8.87 2.41
N ARG A 692 52.60 -9.09 1.86
CA ARG A 692 51.82 -10.30 2.13
C ARG A 692 52.73 -11.48 1.81
N ALA A 693 53.01 -12.33 2.81
CA ALA A 693 53.62 -13.62 2.56
C ALA A 693 52.80 -14.31 1.46
N ALA A 694 53.46 -14.73 0.38
CA ALA A 694 52.82 -15.31 -0.79
C ALA A 694 51.84 -16.42 -0.38
N ALA A 695 50.57 -16.32 -0.82
CA ALA A 695 49.49 -17.22 -0.45
C ALA A 695 49.94 -18.68 -0.50
N VAL A 696 49.67 -19.46 0.55
CA VAL A 696 50.17 -20.84 0.76
C VAL A 696 49.49 -21.87 -0.16
N GLU A 697 48.47 -21.47 -0.91
CA GLU A 697 47.64 -22.39 -1.71
C GLU A 697 48.31 -22.85 -3.02
N PRO A 698 47.97 -24.06 -3.51
CA PRO A 698 48.46 -24.57 -4.79
C PRO A 698 47.92 -23.73 -5.96
N GLU A 699 48.70 -23.64 -7.04
CA GLU A 699 48.25 -23.03 -8.29
C GLU A 699 47.28 -24.00 -9.00
N VAL A 700 46.13 -23.51 -9.47
CA VAL A 700 45.05 -24.36 -9.98
C VAL A 700 44.86 -24.22 -11.48
N VAL A 701 44.80 -25.36 -12.17
CA VAL A 701 44.51 -25.47 -13.59
C VAL A 701 43.18 -26.22 -13.79
N TRP A 702 42.15 -25.51 -14.23
CA TRP A 702 40.88 -26.10 -14.64
C TRP A 702 41.01 -26.76 -16.03
N ALA A 703 40.86 -28.07 -16.15
CA ALA A 703 41.01 -28.75 -17.43
C ALA A 703 39.77 -28.65 -18.34
N THR A 704 38.62 -28.23 -17.80
CA THR A 704 37.37 -28.10 -18.57
C THR A 704 37.55 -27.15 -19.76
N GLY A 705 37.18 -27.63 -20.96
CA GLY A 705 37.28 -26.85 -22.20
C GLY A 705 38.71 -26.66 -22.75
N ARG A 706 39.74 -27.29 -22.15
CA ARG A 706 41.14 -27.20 -22.60
C ARG A 706 41.62 -28.50 -23.23
N THR A 707 42.53 -28.40 -24.20
CA THR A 707 43.20 -29.58 -24.77
C THR A 707 44.27 -30.10 -23.81
N THR A 708 44.64 -31.38 -23.93
CA THR A 708 45.70 -31.97 -23.10
C THR A 708 47.01 -31.17 -23.16
N GLU A 709 47.44 -30.72 -24.35
CA GLU A 709 48.67 -29.94 -24.48
C GLU A 709 48.58 -28.55 -23.82
N GLN A 710 47.41 -27.90 -23.84
CA GLN A 710 47.21 -26.64 -23.12
C GLN A 710 47.32 -26.83 -21.60
N VAL A 711 46.77 -27.92 -21.08
CA VAL A 711 46.88 -28.26 -19.65
C VAL A 711 48.34 -28.53 -19.27
N LEU A 712 49.07 -29.33 -20.07
CA LEU A 712 50.50 -29.60 -19.85
C LEU A 712 51.33 -28.31 -19.90
N ALA A 713 51.07 -27.42 -20.87
CA ALA A 713 51.76 -26.14 -20.97
C ALA A 713 51.56 -25.23 -19.75
N LEU A 714 50.33 -25.18 -19.21
CA LEU A 714 50.02 -24.43 -17.99
C LEU A 714 50.73 -25.03 -16.77
N VAL A 715 50.73 -26.36 -16.66
CA VAL A 715 51.43 -27.06 -15.57
C VAL A 715 52.95 -26.82 -15.64
N ARG A 716 53.56 -26.89 -16.83
CA ARG A 716 54.99 -26.56 -17.03
C ARG A 716 55.31 -25.13 -16.57
N ALA A 717 54.48 -24.16 -16.94
CA ALA A 717 54.66 -22.76 -16.57
C ALA A 717 54.56 -22.55 -15.06
N ALA A 718 53.51 -23.10 -14.44
CA ALA A 718 53.26 -23.03 -13.00
C ALA A 718 54.39 -23.69 -12.18
N ARG A 719 54.84 -24.89 -12.59
CA ARG A 719 55.97 -25.59 -11.96
C ARG A 719 57.30 -24.85 -12.10
N SER A 720 57.50 -24.14 -13.21
CA SER A 720 58.70 -23.32 -13.43
C SER A 720 58.69 -22.08 -12.55
N ALA A 721 57.52 -21.45 -12.36
CA ALA A 721 57.35 -20.29 -11.50
C ALA A 721 57.48 -20.64 -10.00
N HIS A 722 56.92 -21.79 -9.59
CA HIS A 722 56.87 -22.22 -8.19
C HIS A 722 57.22 -23.72 -8.01
N PRO A 723 58.51 -24.10 -8.11
CA PRO A 723 58.93 -25.51 -8.05
C PRO A 723 58.61 -26.22 -6.72
N GLU A 724 58.53 -25.45 -5.63
CA GLU A 724 58.29 -25.94 -4.28
C GLU A 724 56.81 -26.18 -3.95
N ARG A 725 55.89 -25.93 -4.91
CA ARG A 725 54.44 -26.05 -4.70
C ARG A 725 53.81 -27.04 -5.67
N PRO A 726 52.80 -27.81 -5.24
CA PRO A 726 52.05 -28.63 -6.16
C PRO A 726 51.14 -27.75 -7.02
N VAL A 727 51.04 -28.10 -8.30
CA VAL A 727 50.05 -27.54 -9.23
C VAL A 727 48.87 -28.50 -9.26
N LEU A 728 47.69 -27.99 -8.93
CA LEU A 728 46.46 -28.75 -8.84
C LEU A 728 45.70 -28.66 -10.15
N VAL A 729 45.48 -29.80 -10.81
CA VAL A 729 44.67 -29.91 -12.03
C VAL A 729 43.34 -30.56 -11.66
N LEU A 730 42.23 -29.89 -12.00
CA LEU A 730 40.88 -30.34 -11.67
C LEU A 730 40.04 -30.56 -12.93
N ARG A 731 39.07 -31.49 -12.84
CA ARG A 731 38.10 -31.83 -13.90
C ARG A 731 38.76 -32.26 -15.22
N ALA A 732 39.84 -33.02 -15.14
CA ALA A 732 40.61 -33.51 -16.27
C ALA A 732 40.07 -34.84 -16.82
N GLY A 733 40.10 -34.99 -18.15
CA GLY A 733 39.81 -36.25 -18.81
C GLY A 733 40.89 -37.30 -18.55
N ALA A 734 40.56 -38.59 -18.72
CA ALA A 734 41.48 -39.70 -18.49
C ALA A 734 42.79 -39.55 -19.29
N ASP A 735 42.71 -39.15 -20.57
CA ASP A 735 43.88 -38.95 -21.43
C ASP A 735 44.81 -37.86 -20.90
N THR A 736 44.24 -36.77 -20.35
CA THR A 736 45.01 -35.67 -19.75
C THR A 736 45.68 -36.11 -18.45
N LEU A 737 44.99 -36.90 -17.62
CA LEU A 737 45.58 -37.44 -16.38
C LEU A 737 46.73 -38.41 -16.67
N VAL A 738 46.58 -39.28 -17.67
CA VAL A 738 47.64 -40.18 -18.13
C VAL A 738 48.82 -39.40 -18.68
N ALA A 739 48.58 -38.35 -19.47
CA ALA A 739 49.63 -37.50 -20.01
C ALA A 739 50.39 -36.75 -18.91
N LEU A 740 49.70 -36.21 -17.90
CA LEU A 740 50.32 -35.56 -16.74
C LEU A 740 51.20 -36.53 -15.94
N ALA A 741 50.70 -37.75 -15.71
CA ALA A 741 51.46 -38.78 -15.01
C ALA A 741 52.70 -39.25 -15.80
N GLY A 742 52.60 -39.33 -17.13
CA GLY A 742 53.70 -39.71 -18.01
C GLY A 742 54.78 -38.63 -18.16
N GLU A 743 54.40 -37.35 -18.25
CA GLU A 743 55.36 -36.25 -18.40
C GLU A 743 56.10 -35.92 -17.10
N HIS A 744 55.43 -36.07 -15.96
CA HIS A 744 55.97 -35.77 -14.64
C HIS A 744 56.04 -37.03 -13.77
N GLU A 745 56.69 -38.06 -14.31
CA GLU A 745 56.82 -39.39 -13.68
C GLU A 745 57.48 -39.27 -12.29
N GLY A 746 56.86 -39.87 -11.27
CA GLY A 746 57.33 -39.83 -9.88
C GLY A 746 56.99 -38.55 -9.09
N CYS A 747 56.44 -37.52 -9.72
CA CYS A 747 56.05 -36.25 -9.08
C CYS A 747 54.56 -35.91 -9.26
N THR A 748 53.74 -36.84 -9.77
CA THR A 748 52.30 -36.63 -9.99
C THR A 748 51.48 -37.57 -9.14
N THR A 749 50.57 -37.00 -8.35
CA THR A 749 49.53 -37.76 -7.64
C THR A 749 48.23 -37.63 -8.40
N VAL A 750 47.63 -38.74 -8.82
CA VAL A 750 46.37 -38.76 -9.58
C VAL A 750 45.26 -39.36 -8.72
N ASP A 751 44.08 -38.77 -8.78
CA ASP A 751 42.84 -39.33 -8.23
C ASP A 751 41.77 -39.40 -9.33
N ALA A 752 41.52 -40.63 -9.79
CA ALA A 752 40.59 -40.89 -10.89
C ALA A 752 39.13 -40.59 -10.51
N ALA A 753 38.75 -40.77 -9.25
CA ALA A 753 37.40 -40.47 -8.77
C ALA A 753 37.16 -38.95 -8.73
N ALA A 754 38.18 -38.19 -8.33
CA ALA A 754 38.17 -36.73 -8.36
C ALA A 754 38.34 -36.13 -9.76
N LYS A 755 38.70 -36.95 -10.76
CA LYS A 755 39.16 -36.48 -12.09
C LYS A 755 40.23 -35.40 -11.96
N ALA A 756 41.17 -35.61 -11.04
CA ALA A 756 42.14 -34.59 -10.62
C ALA A 756 43.56 -35.15 -10.52
N ALA A 757 44.54 -34.26 -10.65
CA ALA A 757 45.95 -34.55 -10.45
C ALA A 757 46.64 -33.41 -9.70
N ALA A 758 47.66 -33.74 -8.91
CA ALA A 758 48.55 -32.80 -8.28
C ALA A 758 49.97 -33.08 -8.76
N VAL A 759 50.59 -32.10 -9.41
CA VAL A 759 51.95 -32.21 -9.97
C VAL A 759 52.90 -31.41 -9.08
N GLY A 760 53.81 -32.09 -8.39
CA GLY A 760 54.75 -31.49 -7.44
C GLY A 760 54.66 -32.08 -6.02
N PRO A 761 55.48 -31.58 -5.09
CA PRO A 761 55.53 -32.10 -3.72
C PRO A 761 54.25 -31.77 -2.96
N LEU A 762 53.65 -32.76 -2.29
CA LEU A 762 52.51 -32.55 -1.40
C LEU A 762 52.99 -32.08 -0.01
N PRO A 763 52.30 -31.11 0.61
CA PRO A 763 52.62 -30.65 1.96
C PRO A 763 52.36 -31.74 3.01
N GLN A 764 53.06 -31.68 4.16
CA GLN A 764 52.72 -32.51 5.31
C GLN A 764 51.35 -32.12 5.87
N PRO A 765 50.46 -33.08 6.15
CA PRO A 765 49.10 -32.78 6.58
C PRO A 765 49.08 -32.22 8.01
N VAL A 766 48.36 -31.11 8.20
CA VAL A 766 48.07 -30.48 9.50
C VAL A 766 46.56 -30.37 9.65
N GLY A 767 46.04 -30.88 10.78
CA GLY A 767 44.61 -31.02 11.04
C GLY A 767 43.92 -32.09 10.18
N GLN A 768 42.68 -32.39 10.53
CA GLN A 768 41.82 -33.38 9.86
C GLN A 768 40.51 -32.73 9.39
N VAL A 769 40.12 -33.06 8.16
CA VAL A 769 38.84 -32.69 7.56
C VAL A 769 38.12 -33.97 7.14
N ASP A 770 36.87 -34.09 7.56
CA ASP A 770 36.01 -35.20 7.18
C ASP A 770 35.00 -34.72 6.12
N VAL A 771 34.96 -35.41 4.98
CA VAL A 771 34.09 -35.12 3.84
C VAL A 771 32.94 -36.13 3.82
N LEU A 772 31.73 -35.66 4.11
CA LEU A 772 30.49 -36.43 4.13
C LEU A 772 29.80 -36.28 2.79
N CYS A 773 29.72 -37.37 2.02
CA CYS A 773 29.00 -37.44 0.76
C CYS A 773 27.59 -37.97 1.02
N ALA A 774 26.55 -37.15 0.77
CA ALA A 774 25.18 -37.51 1.11
C ALA A 774 24.66 -38.71 0.29
N ALA A 775 24.93 -38.72 -1.02
CA ALA A 775 24.49 -39.79 -1.91
C ALA A 775 25.49 -40.09 -3.04
N ALA A 776 25.42 -41.30 -3.61
CA ALA A 776 26.28 -41.73 -4.72
C ALA A 776 26.43 -40.73 -5.91
N PRO A 777 25.41 -39.96 -6.34
CA PRO A 777 25.58 -38.94 -7.39
C PRO A 777 26.57 -37.82 -7.00
N ASP A 778 26.73 -37.54 -5.71
CA ASP A 778 27.60 -36.50 -5.16
C ASP A 778 29.07 -36.94 -5.07
N ALA A 779 29.35 -38.22 -5.31
CA ALA A 779 30.66 -38.84 -5.09
C ALA A 779 31.80 -38.17 -5.87
N GLY A 780 31.52 -37.62 -7.05
CA GLY A 780 32.52 -36.89 -7.84
C GLY A 780 32.98 -35.60 -7.16
N VAL A 781 32.04 -34.79 -6.64
CA VAL A 781 32.33 -33.54 -5.93
C VAL A 781 32.96 -33.83 -4.57
N ALA A 782 32.52 -34.90 -3.88
CA ALA A 782 33.14 -35.35 -2.64
C ALA A 782 34.59 -35.85 -2.85
N ALA A 783 34.85 -36.56 -3.95
CA ALA A 783 36.21 -36.96 -4.33
C ALA A 783 37.10 -35.74 -4.64
N GLU A 784 36.59 -34.77 -5.41
CA GLU A 784 37.28 -33.50 -5.70
C GLU A 784 37.65 -32.78 -4.39
N THR A 785 36.69 -32.62 -3.49
CA THR A 785 36.88 -31.98 -2.18
C THR A 785 37.97 -32.67 -1.37
N ALA A 786 37.89 -34.00 -1.19
CA ALA A 786 38.85 -34.76 -0.42
C ALA A 786 40.26 -34.68 -1.04
N PHE A 787 40.37 -34.68 -2.37
CA PHE A 787 41.63 -34.51 -3.07
C PHE A 787 42.22 -33.12 -2.81
N VAL A 788 41.42 -32.06 -2.89
CA VAL A 788 41.84 -30.67 -2.64
C VAL A 788 42.31 -30.49 -1.20
N VAL A 789 41.62 -31.05 -0.21
CA VAL A 789 42.04 -31.02 1.20
C VAL A 789 43.43 -31.62 1.38
N ARG A 790 43.71 -32.77 0.74
CA ARG A 790 45.04 -33.40 0.81
C ARG A 790 46.13 -32.53 0.19
N VAL A 791 45.86 -31.95 -0.98
CA VAL A 791 46.85 -31.14 -1.72
C VAL A 791 47.11 -29.80 -1.03
N THR A 792 46.12 -29.26 -0.33
CA THR A 792 46.24 -28.02 0.45
C THR A 792 46.88 -28.24 1.84
N GLY A 793 47.11 -29.48 2.26
CA GLY A 793 47.91 -29.82 3.44
C GLY A 793 47.12 -30.11 4.70
N SER A 794 45.96 -30.76 4.59
CA SER A 794 45.24 -31.36 5.72
C SER A 794 44.93 -32.83 5.45
N ARG A 795 44.72 -33.62 6.50
CA ARG A 795 44.29 -35.02 6.35
C ARG A 795 42.83 -35.02 5.92
N ALA A 796 42.51 -35.75 4.85
CA ALA A 796 41.13 -35.92 4.38
C ALA A 796 40.62 -37.32 4.69
N VAL A 797 39.49 -37.45 5.37
CA VAL A 797 38.73 -38.70 5.54
C VAL A 797 37.42 -38.54 4.79
N ARG A 798 37.02 -39.52 3.96
CA ARG A 798 35.78 -39.45 3.20
C ARG A 798 34.81 -40.52 3.68
N HIS A 799 33.56 -40.13 3.89
CA HIS A 799 32.44 -40.99 4.25
C HIS A 799 31.40 -40.91 3.12
N ASP A 800 31.10 -42.06 2.52
CA ASP A 800 30.18 -42.15 1.38
C ASP A 800 28.77 -42.61 1.84
N ASP A 801 27.72 -42.21 1.12
CA ASP A 801 26.31 -42.54 1.34
C ASP A 801 25.77 -42.15 2.75
N VAL A 802 26.07 -40.93 3.18
CA VAL A 802 25.66 -40.36 4.46
C VAL A 802 24.26 -39.72 4.36
N ALA A 803 23.24 -40.56 4.13
CA ALA A 803 21.83 -40.16 4.15
C ALA A 803 20.96 -41.15 4.92
N GLY A 804 19.77 -40.70 5.36
CA GLY A 804 18.75 -41.55 5.98
C GLY A 804 19.25 -42.36 7.20
N PRO A 805 19.15 -43.71 7.20
CA PRO A 805 19.61 -44.55 8.32
C PRO A 805 21.12 -44.43 8.61
N ALA A 806 21.96 -44.20 7.60
CA ALA A 806 23.40 -44.07 7.76
C ALA A 806 23.76 -42.76 8.48
N LEU A 807 23.06 -41.66 8.17
CA LEU A 807 23.19 -40.41 8.90
C LEU A 807 22.81 -40.60 10.38
N ARG A 808 21.71 -41.29 10.69
CA ARG A 808 21.32 -41.54 12.10
C ARG A 808 22.36 -42.36 12.87
N ALA A 809 23.02 -43.31 12.21
CA ALA A 809 24.11 -44.06 12.83
C ALA A 809 25.35 -43.19 13.06
N LEU A 810 25.68 -42.30 12.11
CA LEU A 810 26.78 -41.34 12.23
C LEU A 810 26.54 -40.33 13.36
N LEU A 811 25.33 -39.78 13.48
CA LEU A 811 24.95 -38.84 14.52
C LEU A 811 24.85 -39.48 15.92
N ALA A 812 24.66 -40.81 16.00
CA ALA A 812 24.58 -41.54 17.26
C ALA A 812 25.95 -41.75 17.93
N ASP A 813 27.05 -41.59 17.19
CA ASP A 813 28.42 -41.68 17.72
C ASP A 813 29.12 -40.31 17.64
N PRO A 814 29.00 -39.46 18.68
CA PRO A 814 29.59 -38.12 18.67
C PRO A 814 31.12 -38.12 18.59
N ALA A 815 31.80 -39.25 18.87
CA ALA A 815 33.24 -39.35 18.73
C ALA A 815 33.70 -39.30 17.26
N VAL A 816 32.83 -39.68 16.31
CA VAL A 816 33.16 -39.68 14.87
C VAL A 816 33.16 -38.26 14.31
N LEU A 817 32.17 -37.43 14.69
CA LEU A 817 32.09 -36.03 14.23
C LEU A 817 33.07 -35.11 14.96
N GLY A 818 33.36 -35.39 16.24
CA GLY A 818 34.30 -34.61 17.05
C GLY A 818 35.78 -34.88 16.78
N ALA A 819 36.11 -35.89 15.96
CA ALA A 819 37.50 -36.21 15.60
C ALA A 819 38.07 -35.31 14.48
N ALA A 820 37.21 -34.59 13.75
CA ALA A 820 37.60 -33.69 12.68
C ALA A 820 37.72 -32.23 13.20
N ASP A 821 38.66 -31.47 12.64
CA ASP A 821 38.79 -30.04 12.91
C ASP A 821 37.81 -29.20 12.05
N CYS A 822 37.27 -29.79 10.98
CA CYS A 822 36.26 -29.21 10.11
C CYS A 822 35.51 -30.34 9.37
N LEU A 823 34.20 -30.19 9.18
CA LEU A 823 33.39 -31.09 8.37
C LEU A 823 33.06 -30.45 7.02
N VAL A 824 33.02 -31.24 5.95
CA VAL A 824 32.49 -30.82 4.65
C VAL A 824 31.31 -31.71 4.28
N VAL A 825 30.13 -31.14 4.08
CA VAL A 825 28.93 -31.88 3.67
C VAL A 825 28.68 -31.61 2.19
N VAL A 826 28.73 -32.64 1.38
CA VAL A 826 28.49 -32.57 -0.07
C VAL A 826 27.14 -33.22 -0.36
N ALA A 827 26.16 -32.42 -0.78
CA ALA A 827 24.78 -32.86 -0.92
C ALA A 827 24.02 -32.13 -2.03
N GLY A 828 23.34 -32.91 -2.89
CA GLY A 828 22.40 -32.40 -3.89
C GLY A 828 20.95 -32.60 -3.47
N LEU A 829 20.43 -33.82 -3.66
CA LEU A 829 19.05 -34.19 -3.34
C LEU A 829 18.72 -34.10 -1.84
N ASP A 830 19.67 -34.49 -1.00
CA ASP A 830 19.52 -34.54 0.45
C ASP A 830 20.22 -33.35 1.14
N ALA A 831 20.12 -32.14 0.56
CA ALA A 831 20.81 -30.94 1.06
C ALA A 831 20.49 -30.61 2.53
N GLY A 832 19.32 -31.03 3.04
CA GLY A 832 18.92 -30.92 4.45
C GLY A 832 19.81 -31.69 5.43
N VAL A 833 20.59 -32.68 4.95
CA VAL A 833 21.60 -33.39 5.77
C VAL A 833 22.61 -32.42 6.36
N THR A 834 22.92 -31.32 5.66
CA THR A 834 23.82 -30.27 6.14
C THR A 834 23.36 -29.69 7.48
N ALA A 835 22.07 -29.35 7.58
CA ALA A 835 21.50 -28.79 8.80
C ALA A 835 21.52 -29.82 9.94
N ALA A 836 21.15 -31.07 9.65
CA ALA A 836 21.16 -32.15 10.63
C ALA A 836 22.57 -32.47 11.17
N VAL A 837 23.61 -32.40 10.32
CA VAL A 837 25.00 -32.58 10.75
C VAL A 837 25.45 -31.38 11.60
N ALA A 838 25.13 -30.15 11.17
CA ALA A 838 25.52 -28.94 11.88
C ALA A 838 24.83 -28.79 13.25
N GLU A 839 23.59 -29.26 13.42
CA GLU A 839 22.92 -29.30 14.72
C GLU A 839 23.53 -30.32 15.69
N ALA A 840 24.19 -31.35 15.18
CA ALA A 840 24.71 -32.46 15.97
C ALA A 840 26.17 -32.28 16.42
N THR A 841 26.84 -31.20 16.04
CA THR A 841 28.26 -30.97 16.32
C THR A 841 28.63 -29.50 16.46
N ASP A 842 29.61 -29.21 17.31
CA ASP A 842 30.21 -27.87 17.44
C ASP A 842 31.37 -27.64 16.44
N VAL A 843 31.72 -28.67 15.65
CA VAL A 843 32.77 -28.59 14.62
C VAL A 843 32.27 -27.75 13.45
N PRO A 844 33.06 -26.78 12.93
CA PRO A 844 32.66 -25.96 11.79
C PRO A 844 32.29 -26.81 10.56
N VAL A 845 31.17 -26.47 9.92
CA VAL A 845 30.65 -27.19 8.75
C VAL A 845 30.77 -26.34 7.50
N VAL A 846 31.33 -26.91 6.43
CA VAL A 846 31.33 -26.33 5.09
C VAL A 846 30.36 -27.13 4.21
N ALA A 847 29.33 -26.48 3.70
CA ALA A 847 28.34 -27.09 2.83
C ALA A 847 28.70 -26.92 1.35
N VAL A 848 28.58 -27.99 0.58
CA VAL A 848 28.79 -28.00 -0.87
C VAL A 848 27.51 -28.47 -1.55
N PRO A 849 26.66 -27.54 -2.01
CA PRO A 849 25.51 -27.91 -2.81
C PRO A 849 25.99 -28.50 -4.14
N THR A 850 25.36 -29.56 -4.61
CA THR A 850 25.70 -30.18 -5.90
C THR A 850 24.56 -30.05 -6.91
N SER A 851 24.91 -30.06 -8.19
CA SER A 851 23.94 -30.20 -9.28
C SER A 851 23.53 -31.65 -9.53
N ALA A 852 24.19 -32.61 -8.89
CA ALA A 852 23.91 -34.03 -9.04
C ALA A 852 22.59 -34.40 -8.34
N GLY A 853 21.55 -34.76 -9.12
CA GLY A 853 20.23 -35.05 -8.56
C GLY A 853 19.12 -35.18 -9.61
N GLN A 854 17.86 -35.10 -9.17
CA GLN A 854 16.69 -35.11 -10.06
C GLN A 854 16.66 -33.85 -10.95
N PRO A 855 16.10 -33.92 -12.18
CA PRO A 855 16.07 -32.81 -13.13
C PRO A 855 15.48 -31.50 -12.60
N GLN A 856 14.65 -31.57 -11.54
CA GLN A 856 14.00 -30.43 -10.90
C GLN A 856 14.94 -29.57 -10.02
N SER A 857 16.21 -29.94 -9.85
CA SER A 857 17.15 -29.25 -8.96
C SER A 857 17.74 -27.94 -9.54
N LEU A 858 17.35 -27.56 -10.77
CA LEU A 858 17.80 -26.34 -11.47
C LEU A 858 19.33 -26.19 -11.45
N GLY A 859 20.06 -27.28 -11.75
CA GLY A 859 21.52 -27.28 -11.75
C GLY A 859 22.15 -27.05 -10.37
N GLY A 860 21.48 -27.48 -9.30
CA GLY A 860 21.97 -27.40 -7.91
C GLY A 860 21.50 -26.17 -7.13
N LEU A 861 20.68 -25.29 -7.75
CA LEU A 861 20.11 -24.12 -7.08
C LEU A 861 19.17 -24.51 -5.93
N GLY A 862 18.38 -25.58 -6.09
CA GLY A 862 17.51 -26.08 -5.02
C GLY A 862 18.30 -26.53 -3.78
N ALA A 863 19.43 -27.22 -4.00
CA ALA A 863 20.34 -27.62 -2.91
C ALA A 863 20.96 -26.40 -2.22
N LEU A 864 21.38 -25.39 -2.99
CA LEU A 864 21.93 -24.14 -2.46
C LEU A 864 20.90 -23.40 -1.59
N MET A 865 19.66 -23.22 -2.08
CA MET A 865 18.59 -22.55 -1.32
C MET A 865 18.22 -23.33 -0.05
N THR A 866 18.20 -24.67 -0.12
CA THR A 866 17.94 -25.52 1.05
C THR A 866 18.96 -25.29 2.16
N VAL A 867 20.25 -25.18 1.81
CA VAL A 867 21.31 -24.90 2.79
C VAL A 867 21.24 -23.46 3.31
N LEU A 868 21.01 -22.47 2.43
CA LEU A 868 20.94 -21.05 2.82
C LEU A 868 19.73 -20.72 3.69
N ASN A 869 18.61 -21.42 3.52
CA ASN A 869 17.42 -21.25 4.34
C ASN A 869 17.50 -21.96 5.70
N SER A 870 18.57 -22.74 5.96
CA SER A 870 18.75 -23.34 7.28
C SER A 870 19.09 -22.27 8.31
N THR A 871 18.39 -22.26 9.44
CA THR A 871 18.65 -21.31 10.54
C THR A 871 19.80 -21.75 11.44
N VAL A 872 20.59 -22.74 11.03
CA VAL A 872 21.62 -23.38 11.85
C VAL A 872 22.91 -22.55 11.79
N PRO A 873 23.40 -22.03 12.94
CA PRO A 873 24.64 -21.26 12.96
C PRO A 873 25.86 -22.15 12.67
N GLY A 874 26.96 -21.56 12.19
CA GLY A 874 28.23 -22.28 12.03
C GLY A 874 28.41 -23.02 10.70
N VAL A 875 27.51 -22.83 9.73
CA VAL A 875 27.61 -23.39 8.37
C VAL A 875 28.14 -22.34 7.39
N ALA A 876 29.23 -22.67 6.67
CA ALA A 876 29.74 -21.89 5.54
C ALA A 876 29.35 -22.57 4.22
N VAL A 877 28.79 -21.83 3.27
CA VAL A 877 28.28 -22.41 2.01
C VAL A 877 29.24 -22.12 0.86
N SER A 878 29.62 -23.17 0.12
CA SER A 878 30.44 -23.09 -1.10
C SER A 878 29.58 -22.88 -2.34
N THR A 879 30.19 -22.48 -3.46
CA THR A 879 29.51 -22.47 -4.76
C THR A 879 29.14 -23.89 -5.20
N ILE A 880 28.09 -24.01 -6.03
CA ILE A 880 27.58 -25.28 -6.52
C ILE A 880 28.68 -26.08 -7.23
N ASP A 881 28.77 -27.38 -6.93
CA ASP A 881 29.76 -28.33 -7.46
C ASP A 881 31.23 -27.94 -7.24
N SER A 882 31.51 -27.02 -6.31
CA SER A 882 32.86 -26.55 -6.07
C SER A 882 33.48 -27.25 -4.87
N GLY A 883 34.01 -28.45 -5.12
CA GLY A 883 34.83 -29.16 -4.14
C GLY A 883 36.15 -28.44 -3.87
N TYR A 884 36.66 -27.68 -4.85
CA TYR A 884 37.83 -26.82 -4.68
C TYR A 884 37.67 -25.76 -3.58
N SER A 885 36.69 -24.87 -3.69
CA SER A 885 36.54 -23.77 -2.72
C SER A 885 36.23 -24.31 -1.32
N ALA A 886 35.39 -25.35 -1.25
CA ALA A 886 35.07 -26.02 0.00
C ALA A 886 36.30 -26.67 0.65
N GLY A 887 37.07 -27.43 -0.14
CA GLY A 887 38.27 -28.11 0.35
C GLY A 887 39.35 -27.14 0.83
N VAL A 888 39.58 -26.04 0.11
CA VAL A 888 40.53 -24.99 0.53
C VAL A 888 40.08 -24.33 1.84
N LEU A 889 38.79 -23.97 1.94
CA LEU A 889 38.25 -23.33 3.14
C LEU A 889 38.35 -24.27 4.35
N ALA A 890 37.92 -25.53 4.19
CA ALA A 890 37.97 -26.52 5.26
C ALA A 890 39.40 -26.80 5.72
N ALA A 891 40.35 -26.94 4.80
CA ALA A 891 41.76 -27.13 5.14
C ALA A 891 42.36 -25.90 5.84
N ARG A 892 41.94 -24.67 5.50
CA ARG A 892 42.35 -23.46 6.24
C ARG A 892 41.81 -23.45 7.66
N ILE A 893 40.58 -23.89 7.87
CA ILE A 893 39.97 -24.01 9.20
C ILE A 893 40.76 -25.05 9.99
N ALA A 894 40.95 -26.26 9.46
CA ALA A 894 41.69 -27.33 10.13
C ALA A 894 43.13 -26.94 10.52
N ARG A 895 43.87 -26.28 9.62
CA ARG A 895 45.23 -25.79 9.91
C ARG A 895 45.28 -24.69 10.96
N ARG A 896 44.20 -23.91 11.14
CA ARG A 896 44.12 -22.89 12.19
C ARG A 896 43.74 -23.50 13.52
N SER A 897 42.83 -24.48 13.54
CA SER A 897 42.46 -25.21 14.76
C SER A 897 43.62 -26.02 15.34
N ALA A 898 44.52 -26.52 14.48
CA ALA A 898 45.69 -27.29 14.89
C ALA A 898 46.93 -26.46 15.29
N ARG A 899 46.87 -25.11 15.21
CA ARG A 899 47.95 -24.18 15.61
C ARG A 899 47.62 -23.54 16.93
#